data_AF-E2SBY2-F1
#
_entry.id   AF-E2SBY2-F1
#
_cell.length_a   1.000
_cell.length_b   1.000
_cell.length_c   1.000
_cell.angle_alpha   90.00
_cell.angle_beta   90.00
_cell.angle_gamma   90.00
#
_symmetry.space_group_name_H-M   'P 1'
#
loop_
_entity.id
_entity.type
_entity.pdbx_description
1 polymer ?
#
loop_
_entity_poly.entity_id
_entity_poly.type
_entity_poly.pdbx_seq_one_letter_code
_entity_poly.pdbx_strand_id
1 'polypeptide(L)'
;MTEPLDPSPSHDRTAGATVTLPVPPSVALAVVTDLGSFPAWLDMHSGWRGRAPGRAVVGLQFVEQVQLMGIPAEVQWEVVEVGDDRLGLEGSGPMELTLALLVTLAPQGDGTTLRLDIGLSGDPVRGPMGGSVLQSVQEAVDASVTRLVDHVAGADPTAAGPADGAAPVRHDRTGQLLDPHTPVIVGVGQHANRAVGEELLDPVELSVLALRAAETDSGSSGLLASADAVYAIASASWTYRDQAAAVAAQVGADPAETVMSARFGGDAGALLLNDAGAAIAEGRVAVALVSGAEAGATLAAAQKQGLELDWPRQAEDVAPTRVLGSDRAANTDPETAAGLSVPVYTYALFESALQAAAGHDTAEHEQVVSELWSGLSDVAAANPHAWSPQARSASELLEVGDENRMISSPYRKLMCANLTVDLAAGLIVTSVAAAQAAGVPQDRWVFLHAGASAHDEWFVSERGDLASSPAIRTIGAAALAHAGRSIEQIRHVDLYSCFPSAVQIGARELGLPVGDPARPLSVTGGLTFAGGPGNNYGTHAVASLVPRLRAEPDTFGLSTSVGWFLTKHAVGIFSAQPPVQPYRDLHPVVEATPTRTVLAEYEGEAVVEAHTTQFDRDGSPDAVILSVVTPAGDRVLVRTRQPEVASAGSIAGRRVQVGSTEEVRLLDESTEVPAAPPLPVRTERHGSTLVIVIDRPERRNAVDLRTALLIERAVDLLESDPTLRVGVLTGAGGHFSAGMDLKAAAAGQFPLTDGRGPLGITGRPPTKPLVAAVEGAALAGGCELALAADLIVASSTSVFGLPEPKRGLVAAAGGVMRLTQALPRKLAMEMVLTGDPVPAVRLAELGLVNRVVEPGRALEAALELAASIAVNAPMSVRIGKQIVTESPDWTTDEAFDRQSDLAAPAVFSDDAREGVQAFVEHRDPVWTGH
;
A
#
# COMPACT_ATOMS: atom_id res chain seq x y z
N MET A 1 -7.99 -52.37 24.87
CA MET A 1 -6.96 -52.87 23.94
C MET A 1 -7.60 -52.92 22.57
N THR A 2 -7.65 -51.76 21.92
CA THR A 2 -7.99 -51.59 20.51
C THR A 2 -6.72 -51.88 19.70
N GLU A 3 -6.83 -52.65 18.62
CA GLU A 3 -5.72 -52.95 17.72
C GLU A 3 -5.09 -51.66 17.15
N PRO A 4 -3.76 -51.62 16.93
CA PRO A 4 -3.15 -50.54 16.18
C PRO A 4 -3.65 -50.60 14.73
N LEU A 5 -4.19 -49.48 14.24
CA LEU A 5 -4.45 -49.25 12.82
C LEU A 5 -3.09 -49.12 12.13
N ASP A 6 -2.68 -50.21 11.46
CA ASP A 6 -1.47 -50.27 10.65
C ASP A 6 -1.64 -49.34 9.43
N PRO A 7 -0.71 -48.42 9.12
CA PRO A 7 -0.73 -47.70 7.86
C PRO A 7 -0.81 -48.71 6.71
N SER A 8 -1.63 -48.39 5.71
CA SER A 8 -1.85 -49.18 4.50
C SER A 8 -0.57 -49.93 4.04
N PRO A 9 -0.63 -51.24 3.69
CA PRO A 9 0.51 -52.07 3.26
C PRO A 9 1.10 -51.68 1.89
N SER A 10 0.99 -50.41 1.49
CA SER A 10 1.35 -49.83 0.20
C SER A 10 2.65 -49.01 0.21
N HIS A 11 3.26 -48.77 1.38
CA HIS A 11 4.47 -47.95 1.49
C HIS A 11 5.75 -48.78 1.68
N ASP A 12 6.85 -48.38 1.03
CA ASP A 12 8.13 -49.12 1.05
C ASP A 12 8.79 -49.10 2.45
N ARG A 13 8.63 -48.01 3.21
CA ARG A 13 9.13 -47.83 4.59
C ARG A 13 8.16 -46.98 5.42
N THR A 14 8.18 -47.13 6.74
CA THR A 14 7.35 -46.35 7.68
C THR A 14 8.15 -45.90 8.90
N ALA A 15 7.86 -44.69 9.39
CA ALA A 15 8.35 -44.13 10.64
C ALA A 15 7.15 -43.73 11.52
N GLY A 16 7.30 -43.76 12.84
CA GLY A 16 6.19 -43.40 13.72
C GLY A 16 6.57 -43.17 15.17
N ALA A 17 5.83 -42.30 15.85
CA ALA A 17 5.98 -42.03 17.27
C ALA A 17 4.63 -41.85 17.97
N THR A 18 4.63 -41.94 19.29
CA THR A 18 3.42 -41.80 20.12
C THR A 18 3.71 -40.94 21.33
N VAL A 19 2.80 -40.01 21.65
CA VAL A 19 2.94 -39.07 22.76
C VAL A 19 1.61 -38.90 23.50
N THR A 20 1.66 -38.51 24.78
CA THR A 20 0.48 -38.13 25.56
C THR A 20 0.42 -36.61 25.66
N LEU A 21 -0.67 -36.03 25.17
CA LEU A 21 -0.96 -34.60 25.23
C LEU A 21 -1.84 -34.30 26.47
N PRO A 22 -1.55 -33.23 27.23
CA PRO A 22 -2.31 -32.86 28.42
C PRO A 22 -3.62 -32.10 28.12
N VAL A 23 -4.28 -32.42 26.99
CA VAL A 23 -5.53 -31.76 26.55
C VAL A 23 -6.55 -32.79 26.07
N PRO A 24 -7.86 -32.45 26.07
CA PRO A 24 -8.91 -33.31 25.52
C PRO A 24 -8.73 -33.57 24.01
N PRO A 25 -9.27 -34.68 23.48
CA PRO A 25 -9.10 -35.06 22.06
C PRO A 25 -9.56 -33.99 21.07
N SER A 26 -10.60 -33.22 21.41
CA SER A 26 -11.10 -32.12 20.57
C SER A 26 -10.08 -30.99 20.37
N VAL A 27 -9.28 -30.68 21.39
CA VAL A 27 -8.23 -29.65 21.33
C VAL A 27 -7.02 -30.18 20.57
N ALA A 28 -6.60 -31.41 20.87
CA ALA A 28 -5.53 -32.09 20.12
C ALA A 28 -5.87 -32.17 18.62
N LEU A 29 -7.11 -32.53 18.29
CA LEU A 29 -7.60 -32.57 16.91
C LEU A 29 -7.58 -31.20 16.25
N ALA A 30 -7.97 -30.14 16.97
CA ALA A 30 -7.94 -28.78 16.44
C ALA A 30 -6.54 -28.33 16.05
N VAL A 31 -5.53 -28.64 16.88
CA VAL A 31 -4.13 -28.30 16.59
C VAL A 31 -3.59 -29.09 15.41
N VAL A 32 -3.79 -30.42 15.38
CA VAL A 32 -3.22 -31.23 14.30
C VAL A 32 -3.94 -31.03 12.96
N THR A 33 -5.21 -30.59 12.98
CA THR A 33 -5.95 -30.24 11.76
C THR A 33 -5.72 -28.81 11.30
N ASP A 34 -5.12 -27.94 12.12
CA ASP A 34 -4.65 -26.63 11.66
C ASP A 34 -3.32 -26.81 10.92
N LEU A 35 -3.37 -26.92 9.59
CA LEU A 35 -2.15 -27.13 8.80
C LEU A 35 -1.23 -25.91 8.90
N GLY A 36 -1.78 -24.71 9.11
CA GLY A 36 -1.01 -23.48 9.36
C GLY A 36 -0.15 -23.54 10.64
N SER A 37 -0.46 -24.46 11.56
CA SER A 37 0.34 -24.70 12.77
C SER A 37 1.55 -25.63 12.55
N PHE A 38 1.66 -26.28 11.39
CA PHE A 38 2.77 -27.18 11.08
C PHE A 38 4.16 -26.56 11.33
N PRO A 39 4.44 -25.27 11.03
CA PRO A 39 5.73 -24.65 11.36
C PRO A 39 6.09 -24.66 12.85
N ALA A 40 5.10 -24.62 13.74
CA ALA A 40 5.34 -24.67 15.19
C ALA A 40 5.59 -26.11 15.69
N TRP A 41 5.00 -27.04 14.97
CA TRP A 41 4.81 -28.46 15.20
C TRP A 41 5.74 -29.51 14.63
N LEU A 42 5.70 -29.57 13.32
CA LEU A 42 6.06 -30.67 12.46
C LEU A 42 7.49 -30.38 12.02
N ASP A 43 8.44 -31.14 12.54
CA ASP A 43 9.89 -30.88 12.34
C ASP A 43 10.29 -30.85 10.87
N MET A 44 9.65 -31.70 10.06
CA MET A 44 9.93 -31.70 8.62
C MET A 44 9.41 -30.46 7.93
N HIS A 45 8.50 -29.65 8.50
CA HIS A 45 8.03 -28.45 7.84
C HIS A 45 9.15 -27.41 7.69
N SER A 46 9.41 -26.95 6.47
CA SER A 46 10.36 -25.85 6.21
C SER A 46 9.77 -24.65 5.47
N GLY A 47 8.54 -24.73 4.99
CA GLY A 47 7.87 -23.58 4.38
C GLY A 47 6.64 -23.95 3.56
N TRP A 48 5.87 -22.94 3.19
CA TRP A 48 4.73 -23.07 2.29
C TRP A 48 5.06 -22.52 0.92
N ARG A 49 4.52 -23.16 -0.11
CA ARG A 49 4.51 -22.57 -1.43
C ARG A 49 3.16 -21.95 -1.72
N GLY A 50 3.14 -20.61 -1.76
CA GLY A 50 1.92 -19.83 -1.79
C GLY A 50 1.47 -19.47 -0.38
N ARG A 51 0.15 -19.34 -0.17
CA ARG A 51 -0.41 -19.10 1.17
C ARG A 51 -0.29 -20.39 2.00
N ALA A 52 -0.02 -20.24 3.30
CA ALA A 52 -0.15 -21.36 4.24
C ALA A 52 -1.56 -21.97 4.13
N PRO A 53 -1.69 -23.31 4.03
CA PRO A 53 -2.98 -23.95 4.06
C PRO A 53 -3.66 -23.66 5.39
N GLY A 54 -4.97 -23.45 5.35
CA GLY A 54 -5.80 -23.31 6.53
C GLY A 54 -6.03 -24.66 7.22
N ARG A 55 -7.24 -24.88 7.71
CA ARG A 55 -7.59 -26.13 8.38
C ARG A 55 -7.74 -27.28 7.37
N ALA A 56 -7.35 -28.48 7.77
CA ALA A 56 -7.45 -29.68 6.95
C ALA A 56 -8.91 -30.01 6.63
N VAL A 57 -9.23 -30.11 5.34
CA VAL A 57 -10.52 -30.56 4.80
C VAL A 57 -10.24 -31.59 3.72
N VAL A 58 -10.99 -32.70 3.68
CA VAL A 58 -10.79 -33.76 2.67
C VAL A 58 -10.84 -33.18 1.25
N GLY A 59 -9.84 -33.50 0.43
CA GLY A 59 -9.63 -32.98 -0.92
C GLY A 59 -8.88 -31.65 -0.98
N LEU A 60 -8.53 -31.03 0.14
CA LEU A 60 -7.65 -29.85 0.17
C LEU A 60 -6.27 -30.26 -0.35
N GLN A 61 -5.86 -29.60 -1.42
CA GLN A 61 -4.53 -29.75 -1.99
C GLN A 61 -3.67 -28.54 -1.65
N PHE A 62 -2.46 -28.79 -1.19
CA PHE A 62 -1.50 -27.74 -0.85
C PHE A 62 -0.08 -28.20 -1.13
N VAL A 63 0.83 -27.24 -1.24
CA VAL A 63 2.23 -27.52 -1.49
C VAL A 63 3.04 -27.09 -0.28
N GLU A 64 3.62 -28.08 0.39
CA GLU A 64 4.50 -27.91 1.53
C GLU A 64 5.94 -28.17 1.10
N GLN A 65 6.87 -27.40 1.66
CA GLN A 65 8.28 -27.76 1.65
C GLN A 65 8.58 -28.57 2.91
N VAL A 66 9.01 -29.81 2.72
CA VAL A 66 9.40 -30.71 3.81
C VAL A 66 10.89 -31.03 3.78
N GLN A 67 11.53 -31.16 4.94
CA GLN A 67 12.93 -31.54 5.09
C GLN A 67 13.06 -33.06 5.15
N LEU A 68 13.82 -33.63 4.21
CA LEU A 68 14.21 -35.04 4.19
C LEU A 68 15.73 -35.11 4.14
N MET A 69 16.35 -35.64 5.19
CA MET A 69 17.82 -35.61 5.38
C MET A 69 18.42 -34.19 5.35
N GLY A 70 17.68 -33.18 5.85
CA GLY A 70 18.11 -31.77 5.78
C GLY A 70 18.10 -31.18 4.37
N ILE A 71 17.49 -31.90 3.42
CA ILE A 71 17.24 -31.43 2.06
C ILE A 71 15.74 -31.14 1.97
N PRO A 72 15.35 -29.91 1.67
CA PRO A 72 13.94 -29.62 1.51
C PRO A 72 13.44 -30.26 0.22
N ALA A 73 12.16 -30.62 0.18
CA ALA A 73 11.44 -31.27 -0.90
C ALA A 73 10.04 -30.67 -0.98
N GLU A 74 9.58 -30.24 -2.15
CA GLU A 74 8.15 -29.92 -2.26
C GLU A 74 7.33 -31.19 -2.38
N VAL A 75 6.29 -31.22 -1.57
CA VAL A 75 5.31 -32.27 -1.53
C VAL A 75 3.98 -31.63 -1.82
N GLN A 76 3.36 -32.08 -2.91
CA GLN A 76 1.97 -31.79 -3.21
C GLN A 76 1.13 -32.73 -2.36
N TRP A 77 0.61 -32.20 -1.26
CA TRP A 77 -0.26 -32.91 -0.35
C TRP A 77 -1.71 -32.82 -0.80
N GLU A 78 -2.45 -33.90 -0.59
CA GLU A 78 -3.89 -33.96 -0.57
C GLU A 78 -4.32 -34.47 0.80
N VAL A 79 -5.25 -33.76 1.44
CA VAL A 79 -5.91 -34.26 2.65
C VAL A 79 -6.86 -35.38 2.25
N VAL A 80 -6.53 -36.63 2.57
CA VAL A 80 -7.32 -37.81 2.19
C VAL A 80 -8.32 -38.22 3.26
N GLU A 81 -8.07 -37.88 4.53
CA GLU A 81 -8.92 -38.26 5.65
C GLU A 81 -8.91 -37.17 6.72
N VAL A 82 -10.10 -36.77 7.19
CA VAL A 82 -10.28 -35.99 8.42
C VAL A 82 -11.44 -36.62 9.17
N GLY A 83 -11.18 -37.17 10.35
CA GLY A 83 -12.18 -37.79 11.21
C GLY A 83 -12.18 -37.18 12.62
N ASP A 84 -13.10 -37.64 13.46
CA ASP A 84 -13.24 -37.17 14.85
C ASP A 84 -12.01 -37.49 15.73
N ASP A 85 -11.14 -38.39 15.25
CA ASP A 85 -9.97 -38.90 15.97
C ASP A 85 -8.73 -39.06 15.08
N ARG A 86 -8.72 -38.50 13.86
CA ARG A 86 -7.62 -38.74 12.91
C ARG A 86 -7.49 -37.69 11.80
N LEU A 87 -6.28 -37.57 11.26
CA LEU A 87 -5.94 -36.80 10.06
C LEU A 87 -5.05 -37.65 9.16
N GLY A 88 -5.39 -37.78 7.89
CA GLY A 88 -4.61 -38.47 6.86
C GLY A 88 -4.29 -37.55 5.69
N LEU A 89 -3.02 -37.48 5.32
CA LEU A 89 -2.50 -36.77 4.15
C LEU A 89 -1.77 -37.75 3.24
N GLU A 90 -1.95 -37.61 1.93
CA GLU A 90 -1.11 -38.26 0.91
C GLU A 90 -0.37 -37.19 0.12
N GLY A 91 0.93 -37.39 -0.07
CA GLY A 91 1.85 -36.43 -0.65
C GLY A 91 2.58 -37.02 -1.84
N SER A 92 2.71 -36.26 -2.91
CA SER A 92 3.59 -36.60 -4.03
C SER A 92 4.68 -35.55 -4.20
N GLY A 93 5.92 -36.00 -4.26
CA GLY A 93 7.10 -35.18 -4.38
C GLY A 93 7.94 -35.55 -5.62
N PRO A 94 9.08 -34.88 -5.83
CA PRO A 94 9.99 -35.15 -6.94
C PRO A 94 10.59 -36.57 -6.85
N MET A 95 11.11 -37.07 -7.99
CA MET A 95 11.71 -38.41 -8.09
C MET A 95 10.78 -39.57 -7.69
N GLU A 96 9.48 -39.47 -8.01
CA GLU A 96 8.46 -40.46 -7.63
C GLU A 96 8.35 -40.68 -6.10
N LEU A 97 8.82 -39.72 -5.29
CA LEU A 97 8.64 -39.77 -3.84
C LEU A 97 7.15 -39.67 -3.51
N THR A 98 6.64 -40.61 -2.73
CA THR A 98 5.29 -40.52 -2.14
C THR A 98 5.38 -40.58 -0.63
N LEU A 99 4.64 -39.70 0.02
CA LEU A 99 4.52 -39.59 1.47
C LEU A 99 3.08 -39.87 1.88
N ALA A 100 2.89 -40.47 3.04
CA ALA A 100 1.59 -40.51 3.70
C ALA A 100 1.77 -40.11 5.16
N LEU A 101 1.08 -39.09 5.62
CA LEU A 101 1.09 -38.66 7.03
C LEU A 101 -0.23 -39.04 7.67
N LEU A 102 -0.17 -39.81 8.75
CA LEU A 102 -1.35 -40.23 9.50
C LEU A 102 -1.19 -39.83 10.98
N VAL A 103 -2.11 -39.02 11.48
CA VAL A 103 -2.26 -38.73 12.91
C VAL A 103 -3.48 -39.49 13.41
N THR A 104 -3.34 -40.22 14.52
CA THR A 104 -4.45 -40.87 15.22
C THR A 104 -4.48 -40.45 16.69
N LEU A 105 -5.67 -40.22 17.21
CA LEU A 105 -5.94 -39.72 18.55
C LEU A 105 -6.78 -40.75 19.31
N ALA A 106 -6.43 -41.01 20.57
CA ALA A 106 -7.21 -41.86 21.46
C ALA A 106 -7.34 -41.19 22.84
N PRO A 107 -8.53 -41.17 23.46
CA PRO A 107 -8.68 -40.65 24.82
C PRO A 107 -7.82 -41.43 25.82
N GLN A 108 -7.11 -40.74 26.71
CA GLN A 108 -6.34 -41.36 27.80
C GLN A 108 -6.42 -40.53 29.09
N GLY A 109 -7.34 -40.90 29.98
CA GLY A 109 -7.62 -40.14 31.21
C GLY A 109 -8.21 -38.78 30.88
N ASP A 110 -7.65 -37.71 31.46
CA ASP A 110 -8.02 -36.31 31.17
C ASP A 110 -7.25 -35.73 29.96
N GLY A 111 -6.40 -36.54 29.30
CA GLY A 111 -5.59 -36.15 28.15
C GLY A 111 -5.84 -37.01 26.91
N THR A 112 -4.98 -36.86 25.90
CA THR A 112 -5.10 -37.54 24.60
C THR A 112 -3.80 -38.24 24.26
N THR A 113 -3.87 -39.51 23.87
CA THR A 113 -2.75 -40.21 23.24
C THR A 113 -2.79 -39.93 21.75
N LEU A 114 -1.72 -39.35 21.23
CA LEU A 114 -1.53 -39.08 19.80
C LEU A 114 -0.46 -40.00 19.24
N ARG A 115 -0.72 -40.58 18.07
CA ARG A 115 0.27 -41.29 17.26
C ARG A 115 0.41 -40.60 15.90
N LEU A 116 1.64 -40.30 15.52
CA LEU A 116 2.01 -39.75 14.21
C LEU A 116 2.79 -40.83 13.46
N ASP A 117 2.29 -41.23 12.29
CA ASP A 117 2.90 -42.19 11.38
C ASP A 117 3.18 -41.53 10.04
N ILE A 118 4.33 -41.85 9.44
CA ILE A 118 4.73 -41.40 8.11
C ILE A 118 5.16 -42.58 7.25
N GLY A 119 4.44 -42.79 6.15
CA GLY A 119 4.77 -43.74 5.09
C GLY A 119 5.61 -43.08 3.99
N LEU A 120 6.57 -43.82 3.46
CA LEU A 120 7.54 -43.36 2.45
C LEU A 120 7.66 -44.41 1.33
N SER A 121 7.55 -43.99 0.07
CA SER A 121 7.90 -44.82 -1.10
C SER A 121 8.56 -44.00 -2.20
N GLY A 122 9.17 -44.67 -3.17
CA GLY A 122 9.79 -44.03 -4.35
C GLY A 122 11.29 -44.28 -4.47
N ASP A 123 11.89 -43.76 -5.54
CA ASP A 123 13.30 -44.01 -5.88
C ASP A 123 14.30 -43.60 -4.76
N PRO A 124 14.13 -42.46 -4.06
CA PRO A 124 14.99 -42.09 -2.92
C PRO A 124 14.96 -43.09 -1.77
N VAL A 125 13.85 -43.82 -1.61
CA VAL A 125 13.59 -44.76 -0.50
C VAL A 125 14.05 -46.19 -0.83
N ARG A 126 14.03 -46.56 -2.12
CA ARG A 126 14.46 -47.88 -2.63
C ARG A 126 15.96 -47.98 -2.90
N GLY A 127 16.63 -46.84 -3.09
CA GLY A 127 18.08 -46.76 -3.36
C GLY A 127 18.98 -47.06 -2.15
N PRO A 128 20.32 -47.05 -2.33
CA PRO A 128 21.30 -47.33 -1.28
C PRO A 128 21.26 -46.35 -0.09
N MET A 129 20.65 -45.17 -0.27
CA MET A 129 20.45 -44.15 0.77
C MET A 129 19.14 -44.30 1.55
N GLY A 130 18.26 -45.24 1.18
CA GLY A 130 16.91 -45.36 1.76
C GLY A 130 16.88 -45.63 3.27
N GLY A 131 17.96 -46.21 3.83
CA GLY A 131 18.11 -46.35 5.29
C GLY A 131 18.33 -45.02 6.00
N SER A 132 19.10 -44.11 5.39
CA SER A 132 19.35 -42.76 5.92
C SER A 132 18.13 -41.85 5.81
N VAL A 133 17.35 -41.98 4.72
CA VAL A 133 16.07 -41.28 4.56
C VAL A 133 15.10 -41.68 5.67
N LEU A 134 14.96 -42.99 5.91
CA LEU A 134 14.09 -43.49 6.99
C LEU A 134 14.55 -42.99 8.36
N GLN A 135 15.86 -43.00 8.63
CA GLN A 135 16.39 -42.51 9.90
C GLN A 135 16.09 -41.02 10.10
N SER A 136 16.30 -40.18 9.08
CA SER A 136 16.01 -38.74 9.16
C SER A 136 14.52 -38.47 9.39
N VAL A 137 13.63 -39.21 8.72
CA VAL A 137 12.19 -39.05 8.94
C VAL A 137 11.79 -39.52 10.34
N GLN A 138 12.40 -40.60 10.85
CA GLN A 138 12.15 -41.03 12.23
C GLN A 138 12.58 -39.96 13.26
N GLU A 139 13.76 -39.36 13.09
CA GLU A 139 14.25 -38.25 13.93
C GLU A 139 13.28 -37.06 13.88
N ALA A 140 12.79 -36.71 12.68
CA ALA A 140 11.80 -35.63 12.50
C ALA A 140 10.45 -35.96 13.16
N VAL A 141 9.97 -37.20 13.06
CA VAL A 141 8.73 -37.65 13.72
C VAL A 141 8.85 -37.57 15.25
N ASP A 142 9.98 -38.02 15.81
CA ASP A 142 10.25 -37.96 17.26
C ASP A 142 10.32 -36.50 17.77
N ALA A 143 10.96 -35.61 17.01
CA ALA A 143 11.01 -34.19 17.30
C ALA A 143 9.63 -33.52 17.18
N SER A 144 8.83 -33.92 16.19
CA SER A 144 7.49 -33.37 15.94
C SER A 144 6.53 -33.64 17.09
N VAL A 145 6.48 -34.89 17.57
CA VAL A 145 5.61 -35.24 18.70
C VAL A 145 6.05 -34.56 20.00
N THR A 146 7.35 -34.26 20.15
CA THR A 146 7.87 -33.50 21.30
C THR A 146 7.45 -32.04 21.24
N ARG A 147 7.69 -31.36 20.11
CA ARG A 147 7.25 -29.96 19.91
C ARG A 147 5.75 -29.79 20.06
N LEU A 148 4.98 -30.78 19.60
CA LEU A 148 3.52 -30.75 19.68
C LEU A 148 3.03 -30.70 21.13
N VAL A 149 3.73 -31.33 22.09
CA VAL A 149 3.39 -31.20 23.52
C VAL A 149 3.52 -29.75 23.98
N ASP A 150 4.62 -29.09 23.63
CA ASP A 150 4.89 -27.70 24.02
C ASP A 150 3.94 -26.71 23.34
N HIS A 151 3.67 -26.93 22.05
CA HIS A 151 2.76 -26.10 21.26
C HIS A 151 1.32 -26.19 21.79
N VAL A 152 0.85 -27.40 22.11
CA VAL A 152 -0.48 -27.64 22.69
C VAL A 152 -0.57 -27.10 24.12
N ALA A 153 0.51 -27.11 24.91
CA ALA A 153 0.54 -26.54 26.26
C ALA A 153 0.51 -25.00 26.28
N GLY A 154 0.93 -24.34 25.19
CA GLY A 154 0.88 -22.88 25.01
C GLY A 154 -0.35 -22.35 24.28
N ALA A 155 -1.20 -23.24 23.73
CA ALA A 155 -2.42 -22.85 23.04
C ALA A 155 -3.49 -22.38 24.03
N ASP A 156 -3.91 -21.13 23.91
CA ASP A 156 -5.08 -20.61 24.60
C ASP A 156 -6.33 -21.28 24.02
N PRO A 157 -7.16 -22.02 24.80
CA PRO A 157 -8.35 -22.69 24.30
C PRO A 157 -9.37 -21.75 23.64
N THR A 158 -9.20 -20.44 23.81
CA THR A 158 -10.03 -19.37 23.25
C THR A 158 -9.42 -18.64 22.03
N ALA A 159 -8.17 -18.92 21.63
CA ALA A 159 -7.48 -18.24 20.52
C ALA A 159 -7.64 -18.91 19.14
N ALA A 160 -8.48 -19.94 19.03
CA ALA A 160 -8.87 -20.46 17.73
C ALA A 160 -9.80 -19.45 17.04
N GLY A 161 -9.27 -18.71 16.05
CA GLY A 161 -10.11 -18.03 15.07
C GLY A 161 -11.12 -19.01 14.44
N PRO A 162 -12.26 -18.55 13.91
CA PRO A 162 -13.28 -19.43 13.35
C PRO A 162 -12.65 -20.39 12.34
N ALA A 163 -12.87 -21.68 12.59
CA ALA A 163 -12.27 -22.80 11.88
C ALA A 163 -12.37 -22.69 10.36
N ASP A 164 -11.23 -22.72 9.68
CA ASP A 164 -11.10 -22.64 8.23
C ASP A 164 -11.44 -23.97 7.52
N GLY A 165 -12.64 -24.49 7.80
CA GLY A 165 -13.26 -25.65 7.16
C GLY A 165 -14.55 -25.31 6.41
N ALA A 166 -14.75 -24.03 6.10
CA ALA A 166 -15.92 -23.56 5.40
C ALA A 166 -15.87 -24.00 3.93
N ALA A 167 -16.86 -24.78 3.50
CA ALA A 167 -16.97 -25.21 2.12
C ALA A 167 -17.10 -23.99 1.17
N PRO A 168 -16.62 -24.08 -0.09
CA PRO A 168 -16.84 -23.04 -1.08
C PRO A 168 -18.31 -22.66 -1.18
N VAL A 169 -18.58 -21.37 -1.24
CA VAL A 169 -19.93 -20.81 -1.23
C VAL A 169 -20.43 -20.65 -2.65
N ARG A 170 -21.53 -21.33 -3.01
CA ARG A 170 -22.12 -21.17 -4.34
C ARG A 170 -22.88 -19.86 -4.40
N HIS A 171 -22.51 -18.99 -5.34
CA HIS A 171 -23.27 -17.78 -5.65
C HIS A 171 -24.48 -18.13 -6.53
N ASP A 172 -25.69 -17.86 -6.07
CA ASP A 172 -26.95 -18.31 -6.66
C ASP A 172 -27.18 -17.76 -8.06
N ARG A 173 -26.89 -16.47 -8.27
CA ARG A 173 -27.16 -15.77 -9.53
C ARG A 173 -26.22 -16.21 -10.65
N THR A 174 -24.94 -16.40 -10.36
CA THR A 174 -23.93 -16.73 -11.38
C THR A 174 -23.57 -18.22 -11.42
N GLY A 175 -23.91 -18.97 -10.37
CA GLY A 175 -23.52 -20.37 -10.19
C GLY A 175 -22.05 -20.58 -9.84
N GLN A 176 -21.26 -19.51 -9.69
CA GLN A 176 -19.84 -19.56 -9.36
C GLN A 176 -19.63 -20.09 -7.93
N LEU A 177 -18.65 -20.97 -7.74
CA LEU A 177 -18.16 -21.33 -6.41
C LEU A 177 -17.15 -20.29 -5.96
N LEU A 178 -17.39 -19.71 -4.80
CA LEU A 178 -16.57 -18.65 -4.21
C LEU A 178 -15.68 -19.23 -3.11
N ASP A 179 -14.47 -18.69 -3.02
CA ASP A 179 -13.61 -18.88 -1.86
C ASP A 179 -14.38 -18.41 -0.61
N PRO A 180 -14.43 -19.20 0.48
CA PRO A 180 -15.18 -18.87 1.69
C PRO A 180 -14.78 -17.53 2.30
N HIS A 181 -13.55 -17.08 2.08
CA HIS A 181 -12.98 -15.81 2.55
C HIS A 181 -13.18 -14.64 1.61
N THR A 182 -13.95 -14.80 0.53
CA THR A 182 -14.25 -13.68 -0.37
C THR A 182 -14.96 -12.56 0.41
N PRO A 183 -14.43 -11.32 0.46
CA PRO A 183 -15.03 -10.24 1.22
C PRO A 183 -16.27 -9.67 0.50
N VAL A 184 -17.33 -9.46 1.28
CA VAL A 184 -18.62 -8.98 0.80
C VAL A 184 -19.23 -7.98 1.79
N ILE A 185 -19.70 -6.83 1.28
CA ILE A 185 -20.55 -5.90 2.04
C ILE A 185 -21.96 -6.49 2.05
N VAL A 186 -22.45 -6.80 3.23
CA VAL A 186 -23.77 -7.40 3.43
C VAL A 186 -24.80 -6.40 3.94
N GLY A 187 -24.36 -5.36 4.64
CA GLY A 187 -25.25 -4.34 5.22
C GLY A 187 -24.64 -2.95 5.14
N VAL A 188 -25.46 -1.96 4.79
CA VAL A 188 -25.08 -0.54 4.82
C VAL A 188 -26.13 0.30 5.53
N GLY A 189 -25.69 1.28 6.31
CA GLY A 189 -26.58 2.15 7.06
C GLY A 189 -26.04 3.57 7.11
N GLN A 190 -26.97 4.52 7.09
CA GLN A 190 -26.68 5.95 7.21
C GLN A 190 -27.67 6.60 8.17
N HIS A 191 -27.18 7.53 8.97
CA HIS A 191 -27.98 8.31 9.90
C HIS A 191 -27.68 9.81 9.70
N ALA A 192 -28.74 10.63 9.74
CA ALA A 192 -28.64 12.07 9.61
C ALA A 192 -29.49 12.75 10.70
N ASN A 193 -28.83 13.21 11.76
CA ASN A 193 -29.50 13.84 12.89
C ASN A 193 -29.71 15.33 12.62
N ARG A 194 -30.87 15.69 12.07
CA ARG A 194 -31.21 17.10 11.80
C ARG A 194 -31.89 17.80 12.99
N ALA A 195 -32.22 17.07 14.06
CA ALA A 195 -32.85 17.59 15.28
C ALA A 195 -31.82 18.20 16.24
N VAL A 196 -31.01 19.12 15.71
CA VAL A 196 -29.85 19.70 16.41
C VAL A 196 -30.30 20.41 17.69
N GLY A 197 -29.77 19.95 18.84
CA GLY A 197 -30.05 20.53 20.16
C GLY A 197 -31.22 19.89 20.93
N GLU A 198 -31.96 18.95 20.32
CA GLU A 198 -32.94 18.11 21.02
C GLU A 198 -32.30 16.81 21.52
N GLU A 199 -31.45 16.20 20.69
CA GLU A 199 -30.65 15.01 21.01
C GLU A 199 -29.16 15.35 20.92
N LEU A 200 -28.43 15.22 22.02
CA LEU A 200 -27.00 15.56 22.13
C LEU A 200 -26.11 14.31 21.91
N LEU A 201 -26.39 13.57 20.83
CA LEU A 201 -25.70 12.31 20.53
C LEU A 201 -24.23 12.55 20.23
N ASP A 202 -23.37 11.71 20.81
CA ASP A 202 -21.95 11.69 20.49
C ASP A 202 -21.63 10.92 19.19
N PRO A 203 -20.43 11.08 18.59
CA PRO A 203 -20.07 10.35 17.38
C PRO A 203 -20.13 8.81 17.47
N VAL A 204 -19.87 8.20 18.63
CA VAL A 204 -20.01 6.74 18.82
C VAL A 204 -21.48 6.35 18.79
N GLU A 205 -22.36 7.07 19.48
CA GLU A 205 -23.80 6.81 19.47
C GLU A 205 -24.38 6.93 18.04
N LEU A 206 -23.98 7.97 17.29
CA LEU A 206 -24.35 8.14 15.89
C LEU A 206 -23.85 6.98 15.01
N SER A 207 -22.62 6.52 15.23
CA SER A 207 -22.04 5.37 14.51
C SER A 207 -22.83 4.09 14.80
N VAL A 208 -23.24 3.87 16.05
CA VAL A 208 -24.05 2.72 16.47
C VAL A 208 -25.43 2.75 15.80
N LEU A 209 -26.08 3.91 15.69
CA LEU A 209 -27.34 4.05 14.95
C LEU A 209 -27.18 3.68 13.47
N ALA A 210 -26.08 4.11 12.83
CA ALA A 210 -25.80 3.74 11.44
C ALA A 210 -25.52 2.23 11.29
N LEU A 211 -24.77 1.61 12.21
CA LEU A 211 -24.51 0.16 12.21
C LEU A 211 -25.79 -0.67 12.43
N ARG A 212 -26.69 -0.24 13.32
CA ARG A 212 -28.00 -0.89 13.50
C ARG A 212 -28.87 -0.80 12.25
N ALA A 213 -28.80 0.33 11.53
CA ALA A 213 -29.43 0.45 10.21
C ALA A 213 -28.78 -0.51 9.19
N ALA A 214 -27.45 -0.67 9.23
CA ALA A 214 -26.72 -1.61 8.37
C ALA A 214 -27.10 -3.07 8.66
N GLU A 215 -27.28 -3.45 9.93
CA GLU A 215 -27.75 -4.78 10.31
C GLU A 215 -29.17 -5.03 9.78
N THR A 216 -30.06 -4.06 9.95
CA THR A 216 -31.42 -4.12 9.37
C THR A 216 -31.38 -4.28 7.85
N ASP A 217 -30.49 -3.56 7.17
CA ASP A 217 -30.26 -3.67 5.72
C ASP A 217 -29.66 -5.02 5.30
N SER A 218 -28.92 -5.70 6.16
CA SER A 218 -28.39 -7.04 5.84
C SER A 218 -29.49 -8.11 5.71
N GLY A 219 -30.65 -7.87 6.31
CA GLY A 219 -31.72 -8.87 6.42
C GLY A 219 -31.39 -10.01 7.39
N SER A 220 -30.31 -9.89 8.16
CA SER A 220 -29.92 -10.80 9.24
C SER A 220 -29.84 -10.05 10.58
N SER A 221 -29.75 -10.79 11.68
CA SER A 221 -29.64 -10.27 13.04
C SER A 221 -28.51 -10.95 13.78
N GLY A 222 -27.80 -10.20 14.63
CA GLY A 222 -26.69 -10.72 15.44
C GLY A 222 -25.32 -10.52 14.79
N LEU A 223 -25.26 -9.97 13.57
CA LEU A 223 -24.00 -9.67 12.89
C LEU A 223 -23.18 -8.62 13.63
N LEU A 224 -23.83 -7.67 14.29
CA LEU A 224 -23.11 -6.66 15.07
C LEU A 224 -22.40 -7.27 16.28
N ALA A 225 -23.08 -8.14 17.02
CA ALA A 225 -22.51 -8.79 18.19
C ALA A 225 -21.47 -9.87 17.83
N SER A 226 -21.55 -10.44 16.63
CA SER A 226 -20.61 -11.44 16.13
C SER A 226 -19.38 -10.86 15.44
N ALA A 227 -19.14 -9.54 15.53
CA ALA A 227 -18.02 -8.92 14.85
C ALA A 227 -16.69 -9.31 15.50
N ASP A 228 -15.78 -9.88 14.70
CA ASP A 228 -14.42 -10.24 15.12
C ASP A 228 -13.49 -9.01 15.10
N ALA A 229 -13.83 -7.99 14.33
CA ALA A 229 -13.10 -6.73 14.28
C ALA A 229 -14.02 -5.52 14.12
N VAL A 230 -13.64 -4.41 14.76
CA VAL A 230 -14.34 -3.12 14.67
C VAL A 230 -13.37 -2.04 14.20
N TYR A 231 -13.75 -1.38 13.11
CA TYR A 231 -13.03 -0.32 12.43
C TYR A 231 -13.78 0.99 12.63
N ALA A 232 -13.10 1.98 13.21
CA ALA A 232 -13.65 3.31 13.46
C ALA A 232 -12.86 4.40 12.73
N ILE A 233 -13.56 5.17 11.90
CA ILE A 233 -13.05 6.40 11.35
C ILE A 233 -13.03 7.45 12.47
N ALA A 234 -11.85 7.99 12.78
CA ALA A 234 -11.66 8.96 13.84
C ALA A 234 -12.50 10.22 13.57
N SER A 235 -13.28 10.63 14.58
CA SER A 235 -14.11 11.84 14.50
C SER A 235 -13.27 13.12 14.71
N ALA A 236 -13.54 14.15 13.92
CA ALA A 236 -12.99 15.49 14.10
C ALA A 236 -13.76 16.28 15.18
N SER A 237 -15.05 16.00 15.38
CA SER A 237 -15.91 16.69 16.37
C SER A 237 -15.70 16.25 17.82
N TRP A 238 -15.23 15.01 18.05
CA TRP A 238 -14.81 14.54 19.38
C TRP A 238 -13.68 13.52 19.28
N THR A 239 -12.71 13.61 20.17
CA THR A 239 -11.52 12.73 20.14
C THR A 239 -11.66 11.61 21.16
N TYR A 240 -11.73 10.39 20.66
CA TYR A 240 -11.62 9.15 21.44
C TYR A 240 -10.19 8.63 21.35
N ARG A 241 -9.75 7.88 22.36
CA ARG A 241 -8.46 7.17 22.30
C ARG A 241 -8.58 5.88 21.51
N ASP A 242 -9.67 5.14 21.73
CA ASP A 242 -10.09 4.00 20.93
C ASP A 242 -11.60 4.11 20.64
N GLN A 243 -11.94 4.74 19.52
CA GLN A 243 -13.34 4.88 19.09
C GLN A 243 -13.95 3.52 18.71
N ALA A 244 -13.15 2.58 18.21
CA ALA A 244 -13.62 1.26 17.80
C ALA A 244 -14.03 0.41 19.01
N ALA A 245 -13.28 0.42 20.10
CA ALA A 245 -13.68 -0.23 21.34
C ALA A 245 -14.97 0.36 21.93
N ALA A 246 -15.14 1.69 21.84
CA ALA A 246 -16.36 2.34 22.30
C ALA A 246 -17.59 1.92 21.47
N VAL A 247 -17.44 1.81 20.15
CA VAL A 247 -18.49 1.27 19.26
C VAL A 247 -18.77 -0.19 19.58
N ALA A 248 -17.72 -1.03 19.69
CA ALA A 248 -17.83 -2.46 19.99
C ALA A 248 -18.66 -2.72 21.25
N ALA A 249 -18.35 -2.00 22.33
CA ALA A 249 -19.07 -2.11 23.60
C ALA A 249 -20.57 -1.79 23.47
N GLN A 250 -20.94 -0.78 22.66
CA GLN A 250 -22.35 -0.39 22.49
C GLN A 250 -23.15 -1.30 21.55
N VAL A 251 -22.49 -1.97 20.61
CA VAL A 251 -23.13 -2.96 19.74
C VAL A 251 -23.10 -4.37 20.33
N GLY A 252 -22.41 -4.58 21.45
CA GLY A 252 -22.28 -5.86 22.14
C GLY A 252 -21.30 -6.82 21.46
N ALA A 253 -20.32 -6.30 20.73
CA ALA A 253 -19.24 -7.08 20.15
C ALA A 253 -18.07 -7.22 21.13
N ASP A 254 -17.36 -8.35 21.03
CA ASP A 254 -16.09 -8.60 21.72
C ASP A 254 -15.01 -8.93 20.68
N PRO A 255 -14.56 -7.92 19.90
CA PRO A 255 -13.68 -8.14 18.76
C PRO A 255 -12.27 -8.53 19.22
N ALA A 256 -11.63 -9.41 18.45
CA ALA A 256 -10.21 -9.70 18.60
C ALA A 256 -9.33 -8.48 18.24
N GLU A 257 -9.87 -7.57 17.42
CA GLU A 257 -9.13 -6.40 16.93
C GLU A 257 -9.99 -5.12 16.91
N THR A 258 -9.46 -4.04 17.46
CA THR A 258 -9.98 -2.68 17.27
C THR A 258 -9.03 -1.86 16.39
N VAL A 259 -9.56 -1.29 15.32
CA VAL A 259 -8.79 -0.51 14.34
C VAL A 259 -9.34 0.89 14.25
N MET A 260 -8.47 1.90 14.30
CA MET A 260 -8.86 3.30 14.16
C MET A 260 -8.08 3.96 13.01
N SER A 261 -8.69 4.92 12.33
CA SER A 261 -7.93 5.77 11.40
C SER A 261 -7.01 6.73 12.16
N ALA A 262 -5.97 7.21 11.48
CA ALA A 262 -5.28 8.43 11.83
C ALA A 262 -6.30 9.58 12.01
N ARG A 263 -5.95 10.57 12.82
CA ARG A 263 -6.90 11.56 13.33
C ARG A 263 -7.49 12.44 12.23
N PHE A 264 -6.72 12.72 11.19
CA PHE A 264 -7.12 13.62 10.11
C PHE A 264 -6.93 12.96 8.75
N GLY A 265 -8.00 12.93 7.95
CA GLY A 265 -7.97 12.37 6.62
C GLY A 265 -9.34 11.94 6.11
N GLY A 266 -9.85 12.63 5.08
CA GLY A 266 -11.02 12.19 4.32
C GLY A 266 -10.80 10.89 3.54
N ASP A 267 -9.56 10.39 3.48
CA ASP A 267 -9.17 9.07 2.95
C ASP A 267 -9.58 7.90 3.85
N ALA A 268 -9.85 8.15 5.14
CA ALA A 268 -10.04 7.12 6.16
C ALA A 268 -11.14 6.10 5.82
N GLY A 269 -12.30 6.54 5.32
CA GLY A 269 -13.42 5.63 5.03
C GLY A 269 -13.05 4.52 4.04
N ALA A 270 -12.41 4.86 2.92
CA ALA A 270 -11.94 3.86 1.96
C ALA A 270 -10.73 3.08 2.47
N LEU A 271 -9.80 3.73 3.18
CA LEU A 271 -8.61 3.07 3.73
C LEU A 271 -8.98 1.93 4.71
N LEU A 272 -9.89 2.18 5.66
CA LEU A 272 -10.30 1.18 6.64
C LEU A 272 -11.16 0.08 6.01
N LEU A 273 -12.01 0.42 5.04
CA LEU A 273 -12.77 -0.58 4.29
C LEU A 273 -11.83 -1.50 3.49
N ASN A 274 -10.77 -0.94 2.90
CA ASN A 274 -9.82 -1.72 2.13
C ASN A 274 -9.03 -2.70 3.02
N ASP A 275 -8.58 -2.25 4.19
CA ASP A 275 -7.89 -3.11 5.19
C ASP A 275 -8.83 -4.19 5.74
N ALA A 276 -10.08 -3.86 6.05
CA ALA A 276 -11.09 -4.83 6.48
C ALA A 276 -11.34 -5.91 5.41
N GLY A 277 -11.44 -5.50 4.13
CA GLY A 277 -11.54 -6.43 3.01
C GLY A 277 -10.33 -7.36 2.89
N ALA A 278 -9.12 -6.83 3.12
CA ALA A 278 -7.89 -7.61 3.07
C ALA A 278 -7.83 -8.60 4.25
N ALA A 279 -8.20 -8.16 5.44
CA ALA A 279 -8.28 -9.01 6.64
C ALA A 279 -9.22 -10.20 6.45
N ILE A 280 -10.37 -9.97 5.81
CA ILE A 280 -11.31 -11.04 5.48
C ILE A 280 -10.73 -11.97 4.43
N ALA A 281 -10.17 -11.43 3.33
CA ALA A 281 -9.57 -12.25 2.27
C ALA A 281 -8.39 -13.11 2.77
N GLU A 282 -7.65 -12.61 3.75
CA GLU A 282 -6.55 -13.30 4.45
C GLU A 282 -7.03 -14.25 5.56
N GLY A 283 -8.35 -14.38 5.78
CA GLY A 283 -8.95 -15.25 6.80
C GLY A 283 -8.65 -14.81 8.24
N ARG A 284 -8.17 -13.58 8.46
CA ARG A 284 -7.87 -13.05 9.81
C ARG A 284 -9.15 -12.72 10.59
N VAL A 285 -10.20 -12.30 9.90
CA VAL A 285 -11.50 -11.93 10.49
C VAL A 285 -12.63 -12.43 9.58
N ALA A 286 -13.78 -12.80 10.14
CA ALA A 286 -14.93 -13.27 9.35
C ALA A 286 -16.04 -12.21 9.26
N VAL A 287 -16.21 -11.40 10.29
CA VAL A 287 -17.17 -10.28 10.34
C VAL A 287 -16.47 -9.02 10.85
N ALA A 288 -16.49 -7.96 10.04
CA ALA A 288 -15.93 -6.66 10.36
C ALA A 288 -16.99 -5.54 10.28
N LEU A 289 -16.99 -4.66 11.27
CA LEU A 289 -17.82 -3.45 11.28
C LEU A 289 -16.95 -2.25 10.90
N VAL A 290 -17.34 -1.46 9.90
CA VAL A 290 -16.64 -0.22 9.54
C VAL A 290 -17.60 0.95 9.73
N SER A 291 -17.25 1.91 10.60
CA SER A 291 -18.15 3.02 10.92
C SER A 291 -17.45 4.33 11.22
N GLY A 292 -18.16 5.43 11.01
CA GLY A 292 -17.72 6.75 11.43
C GLY A 292 -18.88 7.72 11.53
N ALA A 293 -18.65 8.82 12.24
CA ALA A 293 -19.62 9.88 12.42
C ALA A 293 -18.96 11.23 12.72
N GLU A 294 -19.70 12.29 12.43
CA GLU A 294 -19.43 13.62 12.97
C GLU A 294 -20.68 14.15 13.65
N ALA A 295 -20.49 14.91 14.73
CA ALA A 295 -21.52 15.63 15.48
C ALA A 295 -21.25 17.14 15.47
N GLY A 296 -20.86 17.68 14.30
CA GLY A 296 -20.40 19.05 14.15
C GLY A 296 -21.50 20.09 14.33
N ALA A 297 -22.75 19.78 13.96
CA ALA A 297 -23.88 20.66 14.17
C ALA A 297 -24.29 20.72 15.64
N THR A 298 -24.30 19.57 16.33
CA THR A 298 -24.51 19.52 17.79
C THR A 298 -23.44 20.31 18.54
N LEU A 299 -22.16 20.15 18.20
CA LEU A 299 -21.07 20.91 18.81
C LEU A 299 -21.24 22.43 18.59
N ALA A 300 -21.57 22.86 17.38
CA ALA A 300 -21.78 24.27 17.06
C ALA A 300 -22.98 24.86 17.82
N ALA A 301 -24.07 24.09 17.98
CA ALA A 301 -25.24 24.50 18.74
C ALA A 301 -24.95 24.62 20.24
N ALA A 302 -24.24 23.64 20.82
CA ALA A 302 -23.84 23.66 22.22
C ALA A 302 -22.95 24.86 22.54
N GLN A 303 -21.94 25.14 21.69
CA GLN A 303 -21.08 26.31 21.82
C GLN A 303 -21.87 27.63 21.79
N LYS A 304 -22.83 27.77 20.87
CA LYS A 304 -23.67 28.97 20.78
C LYS A 304 -24.54 29.19 22.02
N GLN A 305 -24.94 28.11 22.68
CA GLN A 305 -25.78 28.14 23.89
C GLN A 305 -24.95 28.18 25.19
N GLY A 306 -23.62 28.04 25.11
CA GLY A 306 -22.75 27.94 26.29
C GLY A 306 -22.98 26.64 27.07
N LEU A 307 -23.43 25.57 26.41
CA LEU A 307 -23.64 24.25 27.00
C LEU A 307 -22.33 23.45 26.94
N GLU A 308 -21.96 22.83 28.06
CA GLU A 308 -20.91 21.82 28.09
C GLU A 308 -21.49 20.46 27.72
N LEU A 309 -20.84 19.75 26.79
CA LEU A 309 -21.22 18.39 26.39
C LEU A 309 -20.54 17.37 27.31
N ASP A 310 -21.34 16.52 27.94
CA ASP A 310 -20.88 15.41 28.79
C ASP A 310 -20.61 14.14 27.96
N TRP A 311 -19.90 14.30 26.84
CA TRP A 311 -19.55 13.19 25.97
C TRP A 311 -18.45 12.31 26.60
N PRO A 312 -18.47 10.99 26.36
CA PRO A 312 -17.55 10.04 27.00
C PRO A 312 -16.07 10.38 26.77
N ARG A 313 -15.26 10.12 27.80
CA ARG A 313 -13.79 10.18 27.73
C ARG A 313 -13.19 8.87 28.21
N GLN A 314 -12.14 8.42 27.55
CA GLN A 314 -11.44 7.17 27.87
C GLN A 314 -10.19 7.43 28.71
N ALA A 315 -9.80 6.43 29.51
CA ALA A 315 -8.59 6.46 30.32
C ALA A 315 -7.32 6.56 29.45
N GLU A 316 -6.22 7.05 30.02
CA GLU A 316 -5.01 7.37 29.25
C GLU A 316 -4.30 6.16 28.62
N ASP A 317 -4.48 4.99 29.21
CA ASP A 317 -3.92 3.70 28.82
C ASP A 317 -4.75 2.98 27.74
N VAL A 318 -5.94 3.48 27.42
CA VAL A 318 -6.76 2.95 26.31
C VAL A 318 -6.13 3.33 24.97
N ALA A 319 -5.97 2.36 24.09
CA ALA A 319 -5.51 2.52 22.71
C ALA A 319 -6.08 1.40 21.83
N PRO A 320 -6.32 1.66 20.54
CA PRO A 320 -6.73 0.63 19.59
C PRO A 320 -5.60 -0.37 19.36
N THR A 321 -5.96 -1.58 18.93
CA THR A 321 -4.98 -2.58 18.50
C THR A 321 -4.10 -2.06 17.37
N ARG A 322 -4.70 -1.36 16.38
CA ARG A 322 -4.00 -0.77 15.23
C ARG A 322 -4.54 0.62 14.88
N VAL A 323 -3.62 1.49 14.43
CA VAL A 323 -3.96 2.78 13.81
C VAL A 323 -3.50 2.78 12.35
N LEU A 324 -4.39 3.12 11.43
CA LEU A 324 -4.12 3.14 9.99
C LEU A 324 -4.11 4.55 9.41
N GLY A 325 -3.18 4.81 8.50
CA GLY A 325 -2.98 6.12 7.88
C GLY A 325 -1.82 6.89 8.52
N SER A 326 -1.76 8.20 8.27
CA SER A 326 -0.65 9.05 8.73
C SER A 326 -1.15 10.37 9.31
N ASP A 327 -0.62 10.70 10.50
CA ASP A 327 -0.80 11.97 11.20
C ASP A 327 0.33 12.98 10.89
N ARG A 328 1.14 12.73 9.84
CA ARG A 328 2.16 13.68 9.42
C ARG A 328 1.50 15.04 9.11
N ALA A 329 2.17 16.12 9.52
CA ALA A 329 1.66 17.48 9.36
C ALA A 329 1.40 17.81 7.88
N ALA A 330 0.27 18.45 7.59
CA ALA A 330 -0.17 18.73 6.22
C ALA A 330 0.60 19.88 5.54
N ASN A 331 1.25 20.74 6.33
CA ASN A 331 1.87 21.96 5.85
C ASN A 331 3.30 22.13 6.33
N THR A 332 4.11 22.81 5.53
CA THR A 332 5.40 23.39 5.92
C THR A 332 5.23 24.75 6.61
N ASP A 333 6.33 25.28 7.16
CA ASP A 333 6.34 26.64 7.75
C ASP A 333 6.00 27.72 6.71
N PRO A 334 6.57 27.74 5.48
CA PRO A 334 6.17 28.69 4.44
C PRO A 334 4.69 28.60 4.04
N GLU A 335 4.13 27.39 3.93
CA GLU A 335 2.70 27.20 3.63
C GLU A 335 1.82 27.76 4.76
N THR A 336 2.19 27.49 6.00
CA THR A 336 1.49 27.99 7.19
C THR A 336 1.57 29.51 7.25
N ALA A 337 2.74 30.10 7.00
CA ALA A 337 2.94 31.55 6.99
C ALA A 337 2.11 32.26 5.89
N ALA A 338 1.95 31.62 4.73
CA ALA A 338 1.09 32.10 3.66
C ALA A 338 -0.43 31.94 3.94
N GLY A 339 -0.80 31.22 5.01
CA GLY A 339 -2.18 30.96 5.41
C GLY A 339 -2.78 29.67 4.85
N LEU A 340 -1.99 28.82 4.19
CA LEU A 340 -2.45 27.61 3.49
C LEU A 340 -2.77 26.42 4.42
N SER A 341 -2.83 26.65 5.73
CA SER A 341 -3.37 25.68 6.69
C SER A 341 -4.89 25.60 6.64
N VAL A 342 -5.57 26.62 6.09
CA VAL A 342 -7.02 26.60 5.86
C VAL A 342 -7.30 25.96 4.50
N PRO A 343 -8.03 24.83 4.42
CA PRO A 343 -8.16 24.06 3.17
C PRO A 343 -8.69 24.84 1.97
N VAL A 344 -9.67 25.74 2.17
CA VAL A 344 -10.30 26.48 1.07
C VAL A 344 -9.29 27.29 0.25
N TYR A 345 -8.21 27.78 0.87
CA TYR A 345 -7.19 28.56 0.16
C TYR A 345 -6.31 27.67 -0.71
N THR A 346 -5.87 26.52 -0.19
CA THR A 346 -5.07 25.56 -0.95
C THR A 346 -5.85 24.97 -2.13
N TYR A 347 -7.10 24.57 -1.91
CA TYR A 347 -7.97 24.09 -2.98
C TYR A 347 -8.32 25.19 -3.99
N ALA A 348 -8.32 26.46 -3.60
CA ALA A 348 -8.54 27.56 -4.54
C ALA A 348 -7.30 27.82 -5.42
N LEU A 349 -6.09 27.57 -4.90
CA LEU A 349 -4.88 27.55 -5.72
C LEU A 349 -4.92 26.42 -6.76
N PHE A 350 -5.41 25.22 -6.40
CA PHE A 350 -5.63 24.15 -7.38
C PHE A 350 -6.64 24.56 -8.46
N GLU A 351 -7.73 25.24 -8.08
CA GLU A 351 -8.73 25.75 -9.02
C GLU A 351 -8.15 26.79 -9.98
N SER A 352 -7.33 27.72 -9.46
CA SER A 352 -6.61 28.71 -10.28
C SER A 352 -5.65 28.04 -11.26
N ALA A 353 -4.93 27.00 -10.82
CA ALA A 353 -4.05 26.23 -11.69
C ALA A 353 -4.83 25.42 -12.75
N LEU A 354 -5.98 24.84 -12.40
CA LEU A 354 -6.88 24.15 -13.33
C LEU A 354 -7.42 25.09 -14.39
N GLN A 355 -7.88 26.29 -13.98
CA GLN A 355 -8.31 27.34 -14.90
C GLN A 355 -7.20 27.67 -15.91
N ALA A 356 -5.98 27.92 -15.42
CA ALA A 356 -4.84 28.27 -16.26
C ALA A 356 -4.48 27.12 -17.22
N ALA A 357 -4.48 25.87 -16.74
CA ALA A 357 -4.19 24.69 -17.55
C ALA A 357 -5.25 24.42 -18.63
N ALA A 358 -6.52 24.75 -18.36
CA ALA A 358 -7.60 24.64 -19.33
C ALA A 358 -7.60 25.79 -20.35
N GLY A 359 -6.89 26.89 -20.06
CA GLY A 359 -6.91 28.10 -20.89
C GLY A 359 -8.24 28.86 -20.84
N HIS A 360 -9.07 28.59 -19.84
CA HIS A 360 -10.37 29.24 -19.67
C HIS A 360 -10.22 30.67 -19.16
N ASP A 361 -11.08 31.57 -19.64
CA ASP A 361 -11.30 32.82 -18.92
C ASP A 361 -12.05 32.56 -17.59
N THR A 362 -12.10 33.57 -16.72
CA THR A 362 -12.71 33.40 -15.39
C THR A 362 -14.21 33.08 -15.46
N ALA A 363 -14.95 33.69 -16.39
CA ALA A 363 -16.39 33.48 -16.48
C ALA A 363 -16.72 32.08 -17.02
N GLU A 364 -15.96 31.62 -18.01
CA GLU A 364 -16.04 30.27 -18.56
C GLU A 364 -15.75 29.23 -17.47
N HIS A 365 -14.66 29.40 -16.73
CA HIS A 365 -14.27 28.44 -15.70
C HIS A 365 -15.27 28.38 -14.54
N GLU A 366 -15.77 29.53 -14.09
CA GLU A 366 -16.81 29.59 -13.06
C GLU A 366 -18.12 28.92 -13.50
N GLN A 367 -18.48 29.03 -14.78
CA GLN A 367 -19.64 28.35 -15.34
C GLN A 367 -19.46 26.82 -15.30
N VAL A 368 -18.31 26.31 -15.77
CA VAL A 368 -17.99 24.87 -15.75
C VAL A 368 -18.06 24.31 -14.32
N VAL A 369 -17.43 25.02 -13.37
CA VAL A 369 -17.44 24.61 -11.96
C VAL A 369 -18.85 24.63 -11.38
N SER A 370 -19.65 25.64 -11.70
CA SER A 370 -21.02 25.77 -11.18
C SER A 370 -21.97 24.73 -11.77
N GLU A 371 -21.80 24.33 -13.03
CA GLU A 371 -22.55 23.24 -13.65
C GLU A 371 -22.23 21.89 -13.02
N LEU A 372 -20.94 21.60 -12.81
CA LEU A 372 -20.49 20.42 -12.07
C LEU A 372 -21.15 20.36 -10.68
N TRP A 373 -21.11 21.48 -9.96
CA TRP A 373 -21.62 21.55 -8.59
C TRP A 373 -23.15 21.50 -8.51
N SER A 374 -23.84 22.06 -9.51
CA SER A 374 -25.29 21.94 -9.68
C SER A 374 -25.71 20.47 -9.81
N GLY A 375 -25.00 19.68 -10.62
CA GLY A 375 -25.25 18.24 -10.75
C GLY A 375 -25.08 17.46 -9.43
N LEU A 376 -24.12 17.82 -8.59
CA LEU A 376 -23.97 17.24 -7.25
C LEU A 376 -25.16 17.60 -6.35
N SER A 377 -25.67 18.84 -6.44
CA SER A 377 -26.85 19.27 -5.68
C SER A 377 -28.13 18.53 -6.09
N ASP A 378 -28.28 18.19 -7.37
CA ASP A 378 -29.41 17.38 -7.87
C ASP A 378 -29.39 15.98 -7.27
N VAL A 379 -28.21 15.36 -7.18
CA VAL A 379 -28.03 14.06 -6.53
C VAL A 379 -28.33 14.15 -5.03
N ALA A 380 -27.88 15.21 -4.35
CA ALA A 380 -28.17 15.43 -2.94
C ALA A 380 -29.66 15.63 -2.67
N ALA A 381 -30.38 16.33 -3.55
CA ALA A 381 -31.82 16.54 -3.42
C ALA A 381 -32.63 15.23 -3.45
N ALA A 382 -32.13 14.20 -4.14
CA ALA A 382 -32.71 12.87 -4.16
C ALA A 382 -32.22 11.95 -3.02
N ASN A 383 -31.20 12.36 -2.27
CA ASN A 383 -30.62 11.55 -1.20
C ASN A 383 -31.33 11.81 0.15
N PRO A 384 -32.03 10.83 0.74
CA PRO A 384 -32.74 11.02 2.01
C PRO A 384 -31.82 11.35 3.19
N HIS A 385 -30.53 11.02 3.08
CA HIS A 385 -29.53 11.30 4.10
C HIS A 385 -28.81 12.64 3.89
N ALA A 386 -29.07 13.37 2.80
CA ALA A 386 -28.41 14.65 2.52
C ALA A 386 -28.77 15.73 3.54
N TRP A 387 -27.79 16.41 4.11
CA TRP A 387 -28.02 17.49 5.07
C TRP A 387 -28.81 18.64 4.47
N SER A 388 -28.51 19.03 3.22
CA SER A 388 -29.22 20.07 2.47
C SER A 388 -29.81 19.48 1.19
N PRO A 389 -31.05 18.95 1.22
CA PRO A 389 -31.66 18.26 0.08
C PRO A 389 -32.31 19.24 -0.93
N GLN A 390 -31.69 20.39 -1.17
CA GLN A 390 -32.18 21.39 -2.11
C GLN A 390 -31.30 21.42 -3.36
N ALA A 391 -31.90 21.12 -4.51
CA ALA A 391 -31.28 21.31 -5.81
C ALA A 391 -30.99 22.80 -6.06
N ARG A 392 -29.84 23.10 -6.64
CA ARG A 392 -29.36 24.45 -6.96
C ARG A 392 -28.94 24.50 -8.42
N SER A 393 -29.45 25.48 -9.14
CA SER A 393 -29.01 25.76 -10.51
C SER A 393 -27.59 26.34 -10.54
N ALA A 394 -26.87 26.14 -11.64
CA ALA A 394 -25.56 26.76 -11.84
C ALA A 394 -25.60 28.30 -11.66
N SER A 395 -26.67 28.97 -12.13
CA SER A 395 -26.85 30.41 -11.94
C SER A 395 -26.98 30.84 -10.47
N GLU A 396 -27.68 30.06 -9.65
CA GLU A 396 -27.79 30.34 -8.21
C GLU A 396 -26.44 30.16 -7.50
N LEU A 397 -25.63 29.20 -7.95
CA LEU A 397 -24.30 28.93 -7.37
C LEU A 397 -23.27 30.01 -7.75
N LEU A 398 -23.46 30.67 -8.90
CA LEU A 398 -22.65 31.81 -9.34
C LEU A 398 -22.99 33.11 -8.60
N GLU A 399 -24.26 33.30 -8.24
CA GLU A 399 -24.77 34.52 -7.62
C GLU A 399 -24.18 34.71 -6.22
N VAL A 400 -23.54 35.87 -6.01
CA VAL A 400 -23.01 36.29 -4.72
C VAL A 400 -24.11 36.99 -3.92
N GLY A 401 -24.37 36.51 -2.72
CA GLY A 401 -25.33 37.11 -1.79
C GLY A 401 -25.13 36.59 -0.37
N ASP A 402 -25.98 36.99 0.58
CA ASP A 402 -25.81 36.65 2.00
C ASP A 402 -25.74 35.13 2.26
N GLU A 403 -26.54 34.35 1.53
CA GLU A 403 -26.60 32.89 1.64
C GLU A 403 -25.49 32.17 0.86
N ASN A 404 -24.84 32.85 -0.09
CA ASN A 404 -23.78 32.31 -0.96
C ASN A 404 -22.61 33.30 -1.14
N ARG A 405 -22.15 33.90 -0.03
CA ARG A 405 -21.09 34.92 -0.08
C ARG A 405 -19.76 34.34 -0.58
N MET A 406 -18.87 35.20 -1.06
CA MET A 406 -17.48 34.82 -1.35
C MET A 406 -16.76 34.35 -0.09
N ILE A 407 -15.98 33.28 -0.22
CA ILE A 407 -15.08 32.78 0.83
C ILE A 407 -13.63 33.01 0.41
N SER A 408 -13.27 32.46 -0.75
CA SER A 408 -11.98 32.67 -1.41
C SER A 408 -12.18 32.54 -2.90
N SER A 409 -11.63 33.41 -3.76
CA SER A 409 -11.85 33.28 -5.20
C SER A 409 -11.27 31.95 -5.73
N PRO A 410 -12.02 31.14 -6.50
CA PRO A 410 -13.36 31.42 -7.06
C PRO A 410 -14.54 30.85 -6.24
N TYR A 411 -14.29 30.26 -5.08
CA TYR A 411 -15.29 29.62 -4.23
C TYR A 411 -16.20 30.59 -3.47
N ARG A 412 -17.50 30.43 -3.72
CA ARG A 412 -18.56 30.92 -2.86
C ARG A 412 -18.87 29.90 -1.75
N LYS A 413 -19.63 30.30 -0.74
CA LYS A 413 -20.00 29.43 0.41
C LYS A 413 -20.61 28.09 -0.04
N LEU A 414 -21.47 28.09 -1.06
CA LEU A 414 -22.10 26.87 -1.60
C LEU A 414 -21.20 26.08 -2.56
N MET A 415 -19.90 26.38 -2.62
CA MET A 415 -18.88 25.57 -3.30
C MET A 415 -17.93 24.90 -2.29
N CYS A 416 -18.09 25.18 -1.00
CA CYS A 416 -17.26 24.64 0.06
C CYS A 416 -17.96 23.46 0.75
N ALA A 417 -17.19 22.49 1.26
CA ALA A 417 -17.72 21.43 2.11
C ALA A 417 -18.50 21.98 3.32
N ASN A 418 -19.62 21.36 3.64
CA ASN A 418 -20.40 21.70 4.84
C ASN A 418 -20.01 20.77 5.99
N LEU A 419 -19.10 21.23 6.86
CA LEU A 419 -18.61 20.46 8.00
C LEU A 419 -19.50 20.53 9.25
N THR A 420 -20.52 21.40 9.24
CA THR A 420 -21.44 21.59 10.38
C THR A 420 -22.65 20.67 10.19
N VAL A 421 -22.41 19.37 10.33
CA VAL A 421 -23.40 18.31 10.11
C VAL A 421 -23.31 17.26 11.21
N ASP A 422 -24.44 16.61 11.49
CA ASP A 422 -24.51 15.41 12.32
C ASP A 422 -24.88 14.23 11.43
N LEU A 423 -23.87 13.50 10.98
CA LEU A 423 -23.99 12.43 9.98
C LEU A 423 -23.15 11.23 10.40
N ALA A 424 -23.68 10.04 10.19
CA ALA A 424 -22.97 8.78 10.40
C ALA A 424 -23.25 7.78 9.29
N ALA A 425 -22.26 6.92 9.04
CA ALA A 425 -22.39 5.77 8.15
C ALA A 425 -21.73 4.54 8.78
N GLY A 426 -22.32 3.38 8.53
CA GLY A 426 -21.85 2.09 9.00
C GLY A 426 -21.97 1.04 7.90
N LEU A 427 -20.97 0.17 7.80
CA LEU A 427 -20.89 -0.94 6.86
C LEU A 427 -20.65 -2.22 7.67
N ILE A 428 -21.31 -3.30 7.26
CA ILE A 428 -21.02 -4.66 7.73
C ILE A 428 -20.38 -5.40 6.56
N VAL A 429 -19.13 -5.79 6.75
CA VAL A 429 -18.33 -6.53 5.77
C VAL A 429 -18.05 -7.91 6.35
N THR A 430 -18.29 -8.95 5.56
CA THR A 430 -18.08 -10.32 6.02
C THR A 430 -17.34 -11.13 4.97
N SER A 431 -16.84 -12.29 5.35
CA SER A 431 -16.58 -13.36 4.39
C SER A 431 -17.90 -13.87 3.81
N VAL A 432 -17.90 -14.44 2.60
CA VAL A 432 -19.10 -15.06 2.04
C VAL A 432 -19.57 -16.26 2.86
N ALA A 433 -18.65 -16.98 3.52
CA ALA A 433 -19.00 -18.06 4.43
C ALA A 433 -19.75 -17.55 5.66
N ALA A 434 -19.29 -16.45 6.27
CA ALA A 434 -19.97 -15.82 7.39
C ALA A 434 -21.33 -15.24 6.98
N ALA A 435 -21.42 -14.63 5.79
CA ALA A 435 -22.69 -14.15 5.24
C ALA A 435 -23.71 -15.29 5.09
N GLN A 436 -23.27 -16.42 4.52
CA GLN A 436 -24.13 -17.60 4.34
C GLN A 436 -24.54 -18.21 5.69
N ALA A 437 -23.61 -18.34 6.64
CA ALA A 437 -23.89 -18.87 7.97
C ALA A 437 -24.89 -17.99 8.75
N ALA A 438 -24.79 -16.66 8.60
CA ALA A 438 -25.72 -15.70 9.16
C ALA A 438 -27.06 -15.62 8.40
N GLY A 439 -27.23 -16.38 7.32
CA GLY A 439 -28.46 -16.38 6.53
C GLY A 439 -28.74 -15.09 5.76
N VAL A 440 -27.69 -14.31 5.46
CA VAL A 440 -27.80 -13.08 4.67
C VAL A 440 -28.21 -13.45 3.23
N PRO A 441 -29.32 -12.91 2.69
CA PRO A 441 -29.72 -13.13 1.30
C PRO A 441 -28.65 -12.65 0.31
N GLN A 442 -28.36 -13.44 -0.74
CA GLN A 442 -27.30 -13.10 -1.70
C GLN A 442 -27.61 -11.88 -2.58
N ASP A 443 -28.87 -11.45 -2.68
CA ASP A 443 -29.24 -10.19 -3.33
C ASP A 443 -28.82 -8.95 -2.51
N ARG A 444 -28.38 -9.13 -1.26
CA ARG A 444 -27.73 -8.10 -0.44
C ARG A 444 -26.23 -8.01 -0.64
N TRP A 445 -25.61 -8.96 -1.35
CA TRP A 445 -24.16 -9.07 -1.45
C TRP A 445 -23.60 -8.09 -2.46
N VAL A 446 -22.66 -7.24 -2.02
CA VAL A 446 -21.83 -6.41 -2.89
C VAL A 446 -20.37 -6.71 -2.58
N PHE A 447 -19.66 -7.27 -3.56
CA PHE A 447 -18.28 -7.69 -3.44
C PHE A 447 -17.32 -6.51 -3.57
N LEU A 448 -16.22 -6.58 -2.82
CA LEU A 448 -15.05 -5.75 -3.05
C LEU A 448 -14.20 -6.42 -4.13
N HIS A 449 -13.92 -5.71 -5.22
CA HIS A 449 -13.10 -6.22 -6.33
C HIS A 449 -11.64 -5.80 -6.19
N ALA A 450 -11.39 -4.57 -5.78
CA ALA A 450 -10.05 -4.04 -5.54
C ALA A 450 -10.12 -2.84 -4.59
N GLY A 451 -9.12 -2.73 -3.72
CA GLY A 451 -8.79 -1.53 -2.98
C GLY A 451 -7.39 -1.05 -3.40
N ALA A 452 -7.15 0.26 -3.40
CA ALA A 452 -5.80 0.78 -3.55
C ALA A 452 -5.61 2.11 -2.82
N SER A 453 -4.41 2.36 -2.31
CA SER A 453 -4.06 3.63 -1.64
C SER A 453 -2.63 4.08 -1.93
N ALA A 454 -2.44 5.40 -1.99
CA ALA A 454 -1.15 6.05 -2.17
C ALA A 454 -1.22 7.54 -1.76
N HIS A 455 -0.11 8.24 -1.85
CA HIS A 455 -0.07 9.68 -1.62
C HIS A 455 0.72 10.41 -2.72
N ASP A 456 0.32 11.65 -3.01
CA ASP A 456 1.13 12.57 -3.83
C ASP A 456 2.35 13.07 -3.06
N GLU A 457 3.18 13.89 -3.70
CA GLU A 457 4.20 14.64 -2.98
C GLU A 457 3.53 15.42 -1.84
N TRP A 458 4.11 15.24 -0.64
CA TRP A 458 3.36 15.43 0.59
C TRP A 458 2.96 16.89 0.78
N PHE A 459 3.93 17.79 0.60
CA PHE A 459 3.74 19.22 0.68
C PHE A 459 3.34 19.78 -0.69
N VAL A 460 2.24 20.53 -0.72
CA VAL A 460 1.67 21.06 -1.97
C VAL A 460 2.66 21.99 -2.67
N SER A 461 3.36 22.81 -1.90
CA SER A 461 4.38 23.74 -2.37
C SER A 461 5.57 23.07 -3.05
N GLU A 462 5.81 21.77 -2.84
CA GLU A 462 6.87 21.02 -3.50
C GLU A 462 6.41 20.36 -4.81
N ARG A 463 5.10 20.27 -5.09
CA ARG A 463 4.58 19.64 -6.31
C ARG A 463 4.97 20.42 -7.56
N GLY A 464 5.46 19.74 -8.60
CA GLY A 464 5.80 20.40 -9.87
C GLY A 464 4.60 21.00 -10.60
N ASP A 465 3.44 20.38 -10.44
CA ASP A 465 2.16 20.78 -11.02
C ASP A 465 1.07 20.77 -9.93
N LEU A 466 0.33 21.87 -9.82
CA LEU A 466 -0.76 22.04 -8.86
C LEU A 466 -2.11 21.55 -9.40
N ALA A 467 -2.21 21.28 -10.70
CA ALA A 467 -3.44 20.85 -11.36
C ALA A 467 -3.51 19.33 -11.56
N SER A 468 -2.57 18.53 -11.04
CA SER A 468 -2.54 17.06 -11.21
C SER A 468 -2.40 16.28 -9.91
N SER A 469 -2.74 14.99 -10.00
CA SER A 469 -2.48 13.99 -8.97
C SER A 469 -1.97 12.68 -9.59
N PRO A 470 -0.64 12.51 -9.71
CA PRO A 470 -0.02 11.23 -10.05
C PRO A 470 -0.48 10.06 -9.18
N ALA A 471 -0.73 10.29 -7.90
CA ALA A 471 -1.20 9.25 -7.00
C ALA A 471 -2.59 8.72 -7.39
N ILE A 472 -3.58 9.59 -7.65
CA ILE A 472 -4.93 9.16 -8.09
C ILE A 472 -4.84 8.34 -9.38
N ARG A 473 -4.09 8.82 -10.37
CA ARG A 473 -3.87 8.09 -11.63
C ARG A 473 -3.29 6.70 -11.38
N THR A 474 -2.28 6.61 -10.52
CA THR A 474 -1.58 5.34 -10.22
C THR A 474 -2.50 4.34 -9.52
N ILE A 475 -3.19 4.75 -8.45
CA ILE A 475 -4.06 3.85 -7.70
C ILE A 475 -5.31 3.47 -8.51
N GLY A 476 -5.85 4.40 -9.31
CA GLY A 476 -6.97 4.14 -10.20
C GLY A 476 -6.63 3.10 -11.25
N ALA A 477 -5.48 3.24 -11.91
CA ALA A 477 -5.00 2.25 -12.88
C ALA A 477 -4.75 0.88 -12.24
N ALA A 478 -4.11 0.84 -11.06
CA ALA A 478 -3.84 -0.41 -10.35
C ALA A 478 -5.13 -1.13 -9.93
N ALA A 479 -6.10 -0.41 -9.33
CA ALA A 479 -7.36 -0.98 -8.91
C ALA A 479 -8.19 -1.49 -10.10
N LEU A 480 -8.29 -0.70 -11.18
CA LEU A 480 -9.01 -1.08 -12.41
C LEU A 480 -8.39 -2.33 -13.06
N ALA A 481 -7.06 -2.38 -13.15
CA ALA A 481 -6.34 -3.54 -13.69
C ALA A 481 -6.58 -4.80 -12.85
N HIS A 482 -6.53 -4.70 -11.52
CA HIS A 482 -6.84 -5.82 -10.61
C HIS A 482 -8.30 -6.26 -10.69
N ALA A 483 -9.23 -5.32 -10.84
CA ALA A 483 -10.65 -5.67 -11.04
C ALA A 483 -10.94 -6.24 -12.46
N GLY A 484 -9.98 -6.20 -13.38
CA GLY A 484 -10.16 -6.59 -14.78
C GLY A 484 -11.16 -5.68 -15.52
N ARG A 485 -11.18 -4.38 -15.19
CA ARG A 485 -12.11 -3.39 -15.74
C ARG A 485 -11.40 -2.18 -16.33
N SER A 486 -12.03 -1.54 -17.32
CA SER A 486 -11.68 -0.19 -17.75
C SER A 486 -12.59 0.85 -17.08
N ILE A 487 -12.17 2.12 -17.06
CA ILE A 487 -12.98 3.20 -16.45
C ILE A 487 -14.33 3.40 -17.15
N GLU A 488 -14.42 3.09 -18.44
CA GLU A 488 -15.67 3.17 -19.22
C GLU A 488 -16.70 2.13 -18.76
N GLN A 489 -16.26 1.04 -18.13
CA GLN A 489 -17.12 -0.02 -17.59
C GLN A 489 -17.64 0.29 -16.18
N ILE A 490 -17.14 1.36 -15.55
CA ILE A 490 -17.64 1.82 -14.25
C ILE A 490 -18.88 2.69 -14.48
N ARG A 491 -20.02 2.21 -13.98
CA ARG A 491 -21.34 2.83 -14.16
C ARG A 491 -21.62 3.88 -13.09
N HIS A 492 -21.36 3.55 -11.83
CA HIS A 492 -21.64 4.43 -10.69
C HIS A 492 -20.34 4.95 -10.12
N VAL A 493 -20.24 6.26 -9.91
CA VAL A 493 -19.02 6.91 -9.43
C VAL A 493 -19.36 7.81 -8.26
N ASP A 494 -18.54 7.74 -7.21
CA ASP A 494 -18.46 8.78 -6.20
C ASP A 494 -17.03 9.30 -6.07
N LEU A 495 -16.81 10.51 -6.58
CA LEU A 495 -15.55 11.22 -6.39
C LEU A 495 -15.60 12.05 -5.11
N TYR A 496 -14.52 12.00 -4.32
CA TYR A 496 -14.41 12.84 -3.13
C TYR A 496 -14.48 14.33 -3.52
N SER A 497 -15.36 15.08 -2.87
CA SER A 497 -15.81 16.39 -3.38
C SER A 497 -15.80 17.51 -2.31
N CYS A 498 -14.71 17.66 -1.56
CA CYS A 498 -14.61 18.76 -0.58
C CYS A 498 -14.67 20.15 -1.25
N PHE A 499 -14.13 20.23 -2.47
CA PHE A 499 -14.14 21.39 -3.35
C PHE A 499 -14.20 20.93 -4.83
N PRO A 500 -14.69 21.78 -5.76
CA PRO A 500 -14.75 21.44 -7.18
C PRO A 500 -13.42 20.99 -7.80
N SER A 501 -12.31 21.65 -7.50
CA SER A 501 -10.97 21.25 -7.96
C SER A 501 -10.60 19.80 -7.64
N ALA A 502 -11.01 19.27 -6.48
CA ALA A 502 -10.76 17.88 -6.11
C ALA A 502 -11.47 16.90 -7.07
N VAL A 503 -12.72 17.21 -7.43
CA VAL A 503 -13.53 16.41 -8.36
C VAL A 503 -12.98 16.51 -9.77
N GLN A 504 -12.59 17.71 -10.21
CA GLN A 504 -12.00 17.92 -11.54
C GLN A 504 -10.68 17.15 -11.70
N ILE A 505 -9.80 17.24 -10.71
CA ILE A 505 -8.53 16.49 -10.70
C ILE A 505 -8.83 14.99 -10.67
N GLY A 506 -9.66 14.51 -9.73
CA GLY A 506 -10.01 13.09 -9.64
C GLY A 506 -10.61 12.54 -10.94
N ALA A 507 -11.52 13.28 -11.58
CA ALA A 507 -12.12 12.89 -12.84
C ALA A 507 -11.07 12.81 -13.96
N ARG A 508 -10.23 13.84 -14.10
CA ARG A 508 -9.18 13.88 -15.11
C ARG A 508 -8.18 12.75 -14.96
N GLU A 509 -7.71 12.50 -13.74
CA GLU A 509 -6.71 11.47 -13.44
C GLU A 509 -7.23 10.04 -13.64
N LEU A 510 -8.54 9.84 -13.49
CA LEU A 510 -9.21 8.56 -13.77
C LEU A 510 -9.69 8.42 -15.23
N GLY A 511 -9.69 9.49 -16.02
CA GLY A 511 -10.24 9.48 -17.39
C GLY A 511 -11.77 9.59 -17.45
N LEU A 512 -12.39 10.20 -16.44
CA LEU A 512 -13.84 10.47 -16.41
C LEU A 512 -14.14 11.85 -17.02
N PRO A 513 -15.13 11.96 -17.93
CA PRO A 513 -15.58 13.24 -18.45
C PRO A 513 -16.31 14.03 -17.36
N VAL A 514 -15.95 15.31 -17.24
CA VAL A 514 -16.71 16.26 -16.42
C VAL A 514 -17.97 16.67 -17.19
N GLY A 515 -19.12 16.69 -16.51
CA GLY A 515 -20.39 17.14 -17.09
C GLY A 515 -21.16 16.09 -17.89
N ASP A 516 -20.82 14.79 -17.78
CA ASP A 516 -21.65 13.70 -18.35
C ASP A 516 -22.92 13.48 -17.51
N PRO A 517 -24.12 13.86 -17.98
CA PRO A 517 -25.35 13.67 -17.21
C PRO A 517 -25.75 12.19 -17.08
N ALA A 518 -25.25 11.31 -17.96
CA ALA A 518 -25.53 9.88 -17.88
C ALA A 518 -24.68 9.19 -16.81
N ARG A 519 -23.57 9.81 -16.37
CA ARG A 519 -22.69 9.32 -15.32
C ARG A 519 -22.27 10.47 -14.39
N PRO A 520 -23.15 10.87 -13.47
CA PRO A 520 -22.80 11.83 -12.43
C PRO A 520 -21.55 11.40 -11.67
N LEU A 521 -20.68 12.35 -11.32
CA LEU A 521 -19.42 12.10 -10.59
C LEU A 521 -19.64 11.91 -9.06
N SER A 522 -20.89 11.88 -8.62
CA SER A 522 -21.27 11.52 -7.26
C SER A 522 -22.61 10.76 -7.27
N VAL A 523 -22.73 9.78 -6.39
CA VAL A 523 -24.00 9.11 -6.04
C VAL A 523 -24.54 9.56 -4.68
N THR A 524 -23.72 10.23 -3.87
CA THR A 524 -24.10 10.76 -2.56
C THR A 524 -24.60 12.21 -2.63
N GLY A 525 -24.08 13.02 -3.56
CA GLY A 525 -24.41 14.44 -3.72
C GLY A 525 -23.35 15.40 -3.15
N GLY A 526 -22.18 14.86 -2.80
CA GLY A 526 -21.00 15.63 -2.41
C GLY A 526 -21.03 16.32 -1.04
N LEU A 527 -19.85 16.68 -0.54
CA LEU A 527 -19.67 17.21 0.82
C LEU A 527 -20.34 18.57 1.08
N THR A 528 -20.67 19.35 0.04
CA THR A 528 -21.41 20.60 0.23
C THR A 528 -22.88 20.34 0.58
N PHE A 529 -23.55 19.50 -0.20
CA PHE A 529 -25.01 19.36 -0.15
C PHE A 529 -25.45 18.14 0.65
N ALA A 530 -24.86 16.98 0.37
CA ALA A 530 -25.09 15.79 1.18
C ALA A 530 -24.58 15.97 2.61
N GLY A 531 -23.57 16.83 2.78
CA GLY A 531 -22.91 17.13 4.04
C GLY A 531 -21.52 16.52 4.09
N GLY A 532 -20.59 17.19 4.75
CA GLY A 532 -19.20 16.80 4.86
C GLY A 532 -18.88 16.31 6.26
N PRO A 533 -19.11 15.02 6.60
CA PRO A 533 -18.76 14.46 7.90
C PRO A 533 -17.25 14.22 8.01
N GLY A 534 -16.45 15.29 7.85
CA GLY A 534 -15.01 15.28 8.01
C GLY A 534 -14.34 14.10 7.33
N ASN A 535 -13.80 13.19 8.14
CA ASN A 535 -13.05 12.02 7.69
C ASN A 535 -13.93 10.91 7.07
N ASN A 536 -15.24 10.92 7.33
CA ASN A 536 -16.12 9.78 7.07
C ASN A 536 -16.91 9.84 5.75
N TYR A 537 -16.68 10.83 4.88
CA TYR A 537 -17.43 10.93 3.62
C TYR A 537 -17.31 9.67 2.75
N GLY A 538 -16.12 9.04 2.69
CA GLY A 538 -15.90 7.81 1.91
C GLY A 538 -16.84 6.66 2.29
N THR A 539 -17.19 6.53 3.56
CA THR A 539 -18.13 5.51 4.04
C THR A 539 -19.55 5.79 3.57
N HIS A 540 -19.96 7.07 3.56
CA HIS A 540 -21.25 7.49 2.98
C HIS A 540 -21.33 7.25 1.48
N ALA A 541 -20.24 7.48 0.75
CA ALA A 541 -20.14 7.18 -0.67
C ALA A 541 -20.39 5.69 -0.95
N VAL A 542 -19.74 4.80 -0.22
CA VAL A 542 -19.96 3.34 -0.34
C VAL A 542 -21.38 2.95 0.05
N ALA A 543 -21.91 3.49 1.16
CA ALA A 543 -23.28 3.24 1.59
C ALA A 543 -24.33 3.72 0.56
N SER A 544 -24.02 4.76 -0.22
CA SER A 544 -24.85 5.23 -1.33
C SER A 544 -24.69 4.38 -2.60
N LEU A 545 -23.50 3.82 -2.86
CA LEU A 545 -23.24 2.96 -4.00
C LEU A 545 -23.91 1.59 -3.87
N VAL A 546 -23.85 0.96 -2.70
CA VAL A 546 -24.30 -0.42 -2.48
C VAL A 546 -25.76 -0.66 -2.92
N PRO A 547 -26.76 0.16 -2.53
CA PRO A 547 -28.13 -0.03 -2.99
C PRO A 547 -28.31 0.07 -4.51
N ARG A 548 -27.51 0.92 -5.18
CA ARG A 548 -27.53 1.06 -6.64
C ARG A 548 -26.95 -0.17 -7.32
N LEU A 549 -25.84 -0.69 -6.81
CA LEU A 549 -25.24 -1.93 -7.30
C LEU A 549 -26.14 -3.15 -7.07
N ARG A 550 -26.91 -3.20 -5.98
CA ARG A 550 -27.93 -4.24 -5.79
C ARG A 550 -29.08 -4.13 -6.80
N ALA A 551 -29.50 -2.90 -7.13
CA ALA A 551 -30.56 -2.65 -8.10
C ALA A 551 -30.12 -2.89 -9.57
N GLU A 552 -28.85 -2.63 -9.87
CA GLU A 552 -28.21 -2.85 -11.18
C GLU A 552 -27.05 -3.86 -11.05
N PRO A 553 -27.34 -5.16 -10.79
CA PRO A 553 -26.36 -6.11 -10.29
C PRO A 553 -25.29 -6.55 -11.28
N ASP A 554 -25.38 -6.12 -12.54
CA ASP A 554 -24.37 -6.35 -13.58
C ASP A 554 -23.40 -5.18 -13.77
N THR A 555 -23.55 -4.13 -12.97
CA THR A 555 -22.74 -2.91 -13.06
C THR A 555 -21.62 -2.88 -12.03
N PHE A 556 -20.68 -1.96 -12.24
CA PHE A 556 -19.56 -1.71 -11.34
C PHE A 556 -19.63 -0.29 -10.79
N GLY A 557 -19.26 -0.15 -9.52
CA GLY A 557 -19.17 1.11 -8.81
C GLY A 557 -17.73 1.42 -8.40
N LEU A 558 -17.39 2.71 -8.37
CA LEU A 558 -16.10 3.20 -7.88
C LEU A 558 -16.32 4.33 -6.89
N SER A 559 -15.61 4.28 -5.77
CA SER A 559 -15.56 5.37 -4.79
C SER A 559 -14.11 5.81 -4.58
N THR A 560 -13.88 7.11 -4.47
CA THR A 560 -12.58 7.67 -4.06
C THR A 560 -12.71 8.40 -2.74
N SER A 561 -11.61 8.48 -2.00
CA SER A 561 -11.49 9.22 -0.75
C SER A 561 -10.17 9.97 -0.72
N VAL A 562 -10.20 11.22 -0.23
CA VAL A 562 -9.05 12.13 -0.26
C VAL A 562 -8.79 12.73 1.11
N GLY A 563 -7.55 12.66 1.56
CA GLY A 563 -7.06 13.31 2.77
C GLY A 563 -6.21 14.55 2.50
N TRP A 564 -6.31 15.53 3.39
CA TRP A 564 -5.62 16.82 3.33
C TRP A 564 -5.87 17.58 2.02
N PHE A 565 -4.81 17.93 1.28
CA PHE A 565 -4.85 18.82 0.11
C PHE A 565 -4.54 18.02 -1.16
N LEU A 566 -5.42 17.06 -1.51
CA LEU A 566 -5.12 16.01 -2.50
C LEU A 566 -3.79 15.33 -2.17
N THR A 567 -3.54 15.03 -0.89
CA THR A 567 -2.26 14.46 -0.45
C THR A 567 -2.37 12.96 -0.32
N LYS A 568 -3.38 12.47 0.39
CA LYS A 568 -3.61 11.04 0.64
C LYS A 568 -4.81 10.59 -0.18
N HIS A 569 -4.73 9.42 -0.79
CA HIS A 569 -5.76 8.92 -1.69
C HIS A 569 -6.04 7.45 -1.44
N ALA A 570 -7.31 7.09 -1.46
CA ALA A 570 -7.77 5.71 -1.45
C ALA A 570 -8.93 5.53 -2.45
N VAL A 571 -8.98 4.38 -3.12
CA VAL A 571 -10.02 4.01 -4.08
C VAL A 571 -10.52 2.59 -3.79
N GLY A 572 -11.79 2.35 -4.06
CA GLY A 572 -12.42 1.03 -4.00
C GLY A 572 -13.31 0.77 -5.21
N ILE A 573 -13.29 -0.46 -5.72
CA ILE A 573 -14.16 -0.95 -6.81
C ILE A 573 -15.09 -2.03 -6.27
N PHE A 574 -16.39 -1.89 -6.59
CA PHE A 574 -17.45 -2.71 -6.01
C PHE A 574 -18.42 -3.22 -7.08
N SER A 575 -18.99 -4.41 -6.89
CA SER A 575 -20.07 -4.93 -7.73
C SER A 575 -20.85 -6.05 -7.03
N ALA A 576 -22.12 -6.25 -7.39
CA ALA A 576 -22.87 -7.45 -7.04
C ALA A 576 -22.47 -8.68 -7.90
N GLN A 577 -21.60 -8.51 -8.90
CA GLN A 577 -20.93 -9.65 -9.55
C GLN A 577 -19.78 -10.15 -8.67
N PRO A 578 -19.62 -11.47 -8.48
CA PRO A 578 -18.47 -11.98 -7.77
C PRO A 578 -17.16 -11.64 -8.48
N PRO A 579 -16.05 -11.49 -7.74
CA PRO A 579 -14.77 -11.15 -8.32
C PRO A 579 -14.18 -12.34 -9.10
N VAL A 580 -13.42 -12.01 -10.15
CA VAL A 580 -12.73 -13.00 -11.01
C VAL A 580 -11.40 -13.47 -10.40
N GLN A 581 -10.87 -12.72 -9.44
CA GLN A 581 -9.65 -13.01 -8.72
C GLN A 581 -9.79 -12.54 -7.26
N PRO A 582 -8.99 -13.08 -6.32
CA PRO A 582 -9.07 -12.69 -4.92
C PRO A 582 -8.89 -11.18 -4.72
N TYR A 583 -9.65 -10.62 -3.79
CA TYR A 583 -9.54 -9.22 -3.39
C TYR A 583 -8.12 -8.89 -2.90
N ARG A 584 -7.65 -7.67 -3.18
CA ARG A 584 -6.41 -7.10 -2.65
C ARG A 584 -6.58 -5.62 -2.31
N ASP A 585 -5.95 -5.19 -1.23
CA ASP A 585 -5.61 -3.79 -0.98
C ASP A 585 -4.21 -3.53 -1.55
N LEU A 586 -4.13 -2.65 -2.55
CA LEU A 586 -2.92 -2.41 -3.34
C LEU A 586 -2.22 -1.12 -2.89
N HIS A 587 -0.90 -1.17 -2.76
CA HIS A 587 -0.06 0.00 -2.45
C HIS A 587 0.97 0.22 -3.57
N PRO A 588 0.54 0.63 -4.78
CA PRO A 588 1.45 0.80 -5.90
C PRO A 588 2.41 1.97 -5.64
N VAL A 589 3.67 1.81 -6.08
CA VAL A 589 4.65 2.90 -6.03
C VAL A 589 4.25 3.98 -7.03
N VAL A 590 4.04 5.20 -6.55
CA VAL A 590 3.74 6.36 -7.40
C VAL A 590 4.99 6.79 -8.14
N GLU A 591 4.89 6.91 -9.46
CA GLU A 591 5.98 7.40 -10.30
C GLU A 591 6.44 8.79 -9.82
N ALA A 592 7.77 8.96 -9.71
CA ALA A 592 8.32 10.25 -9.32
C ALA A 592 7.98 11.30 -10.39
N THR A 593 7.44 12.44 -9.97
CA THR A 593 7.22 13.60 -10.83
C THR A 593 8.16 14.74 -10.44
N PRO A 594 8.52 15.62 -11.39
CA PRO A 594 9.31 16.82 -11.06
C PRO A 594 8.73 17.57 -9.85
N THR A 595 9.59 17.93 -8.91
CA THR A 595 9.24 18.72 -7.72
C THR A 595 10.02 20.02 -7.68
N ARG A 596 9.46 21.03 -7.02
CA ARG A 596 10.06 22.37 -6.88
C ARG A 596 10.65 22.53 -5.49
N THR A 597 11.77 23.24 -5.40
CA THR A 597 12.27 23.73 -4.12
C THR A 597 11.44 24.93 -3.69
N VAL A 598 11.10 24.99 -2.41
CA VAL A 598 10.35 26.09 -1.81
C VAL A 598 11.32 27.05 -1.13
N LEU A 599 11.28 28.32 -1.50
CA LEU A 599 12.06 29.36 -0.85
C LEU A 599 11.23 30.02 0.24
N ALA A 600 11.75 30.07 1.46
CA ALA A 600 11.11 30.78 2.58
C ALA A 600 11.12 32.31 2.37
N GLU A 601 12.15 32.81 1.71
CA GLU A 601 12.33 34.23 1.39
C GLU A 601 12.85 34.38 -0.04
N TYR A 602 12.34 35.38 -0.75
CA TYR A 602 12.78 35.71 -2.10
C TYR A 602 12.48 37.18 -2.43
N GLU A 603 13.46 37.86 -2.99
CA GLU A 603 13.31 39.19 -3.59
C GLU A 603 13.77 39.11 -5.04
N GLY A 604 12.89 39.46 -5.98
CA GLY A 604 13.19 39.31 -7.39
C GLY A 604 11.95 39.19 -8.27
N GLU A 605 12.20 39.02 -9.56
CA GLU A 605 11.13 38.76 -10.51
C GLU A 605 10.66 37.30 -10.42
N ALA A 606 9.35 37.08 -10.55
CA ALA A 606 8.74 35.76 -10.60
C ALA A 606 7.51 35.78 -11.52
N VAL A 607 6.90 34.61 -11.73
CA VAL A 607 5.67 34.44 -12.51
C VAL A 607 4.61 33.83 -11.61
N VAL A 608 3.40 34.40 -11.58
CA VAL A 608 2.29 33.82 -10.82
C VAL A 608 1.86 32.51 -11.46
N GLU A 609 1.94 31.41 -10.71
CA GLU A 609 1.46 30.09 -11.13
C GLU A 609 -0.01 29.89 -10.77
N ALA A 610 -0.38 30.28 -9.56
CA ALA A 610 -1.74 30.19 -9.06
C ALA A 610 -2.00 31.31 -8.03
N HIS A 611 -3.26 31.70 -7.88
CA HIS A 611 -3.63 32.70 -6.89
C HIS A 611 -5.04 32.46 -6.33
N THR A 612 -5.28 33.02 -5.14
CA THR A 612 -6.63 33.15 -4.59
C THR A 612 -6.74 34.40 -3.73
N THR A 613 -7.91 35.02 -3.74
CA THR A 613 -8.24 36.17 -2.90
C THR A 613 -9.16 35.75 -1.79
N GLN A 614 -8.75 35.95 -0.54
CA GLN A 614 -9.55 35.77 0.67
C GLN A 614 -10.55 36.92 0.83
N PHE A 615 -11.77 36.58 1.25
CA PHE A 615 -12.82 37.57 1.53
C PHE A 615 -13.30 37.52 2.97
N ASP A 616 -13.59 38.70 3.53
CA ASP A 616 -14.24 38.84 4.82
C ASP A 616 -15.76 38.57 4.73
N ARG A 617 -16.43 38.50 5.89
CA ARG A 617 -17.87 38.19 5.94
C ARG A 617 -18.76 39.23 5.26
N ASP A 618 -18.28 40.47 5.13
CA ASP A 618 -18.97 41.55 4.42
C ASP A 618 -18.68 41.56 2.91
N GLY A 619 -17.85 40.62 2.42
CA GLY A 619 -17.49 40.47 1.01
C GLY A 619 -16.32 41.35 0.56
N SER A 620 -15.66 42.07 1.47
CA SER A 620 -14.43 42.81 1.14
C SER A 620 -13.22 41.87 1.00
N PRO A 621 -12.29 42.11 0.04
CA PRO A 621 -11.03 41.37 -0.03
C PRO A 621 -10.14 41.66 1.18
N ASP A 622 -9.66 40.63 1.89
CA ASP A 622 -8.69 40.75 3.00
C ASP A 622 -7.25 40.64 2.47
N ALA A 623 -6.92 39.50 1.85
CA ALA A 623 -5.58 39.21 1.37
C ALA A 623 -5.61 38.36 0.08
N VAL A 624 -4.56 38.49 -0.73
CA VAL A 624 -4.30 37.62 -1.87
C VAL A 624 -3.15 36.68 -1.51
N ILE A 625 -3.35 35.40 -1.77
CA ILE A 625 -2.34 34.36 -1.63
C ILE A 625 -1.89 33.96 -3.03
N LEU A 626 -0.58 34.00 -3.27
CA LEU A 626 0.07 33.71 -4.54
C LEU A 626 1.03 32.54 -4.40
N SER A 627 0.95 31.59 -5.33
CA SER A 627 2.06 30.72 -5.69
C SER A 627 2.80 31.38 -6.84
N VAL A 628 4.06 31.77 -6.64
CA VAL A 628 4.90 32.34 -7.70
C VAL A 628 6.13 31.48 -7.95
N VAL A 629 6.58 31.46 -9.19
CA VAL A 629 7.71 30.65 -9.64
C VAL A 629 8.84 31.57 -10.11
N THR A 630 10.03 31.38 -9.56
CA THR A 630 11.22 32.16 -9.92
C THR A 630 11.76 31.72 -11.30
N PRO A 631 12.65 32.51 -11.94
CA PRO A 631 13.33 32.10 -13.16
C PRO A 631 14.14 30.80 -13.03
N ALA A 632 14.51 30.40 -11.81
CA ALA A 632 15.21 29.14 -11.53
C ALA A 632 14.26 27.93 -11.39
N GLY A 633 12.94 28.15 -11.39
CA GLY A 633 11.92 27.11 -11.23
C GLY A 633 11.51 26.82 -9.79
N ASP A 634 12.07 27.55 -8.82
CA ASP A 634 11.71 27.46 -7.39
C ASP A 634 10.36 28.13 -7.12
N ARG A 635 9.64 27.67 -6.10
CA ARG A 635 8.35 28.24 -5.69
C ARG A 635 8.51 29.13 -4.47
N VAL A 636 7.81 30.25 -4.49
CA VAL A 636 7.66 31.17 -3.36
C VAL A 636 6.17 31.34 -3.09
N LEU A 637 5.78 31.26 -1.82
CA LEU A 637 4.41 31.52 -1.39
C LEU A 637 4.35 32.92 -0.81
N VAL A 638 3.47 33.76 -1.37
CA VAL A 638 3.35 35.16 -0.94
C VAL A 638 1.91 35.43 -0.52
N ARG A 639 1.75 36.03 0.66
CA ARG A 639 0.48 36.62 1.09
C ARG A 639 0.64 38.14 1.06
N THR A 640 -0.29 38.83 0.41
CA THR A 640 -0.25 40.30 0.30
C THR A 640 -1.63 40.91 0.52
N ARG A 641 -1.67 42.12 1.09
CA ARG A 641 -2.90 42.91 1.29
C ARG A 641 -2.98 44.14 0.38
N GLN A 642 -2.12 44.20 -0.63
CA GLN A 642 -2.06 45.32 -1.56
C GLN A 642 -3.37 45.42 -2.39
N PRO A 643 -4.10 46.55 -2.31
CA PRO A 643 -5.38 46.70 -3.01
C PRO A 643 -5.27 46.53 -4.54
N GLU A 644 -4.14 46.93 -5.13
CA GLU A 644 -3.86 46.77 -6.55
C GLU A 644 -3.76 45.30 -6.99
N VAL A 645 -3.30 44.40 -6.12
CA VAL A 645 -3.24 42.97 -6.40
C VAL A 645 -4.62 42.34 -6.19
N ALA A 646 -5.31 42.72 -5.10
CA ALA A 646 -6.65 42.21 -4.77
C ALA A 646 -7.71 42.55 -5.84
N SER A 647 -7.54 43.67 -6.55
CA SER A 647 -8.47 44.13 -7.59
C SER A 647 -8.10 43.70 -9.01
N ALA A 648 -6.99 42.98 -9.20
CA ALA A 648 -6.46 42.64 -10.52
C ALA A 648 -7.21 41.51 -11.27
N GLY A 649 -8.13 40.80 -10.59
CA GLY A 649 -8.83 39.65 -11.17
C GLY A 649 -7.91 38.43 -11.33
N SER A 650 -8.05 37.70 -12.44
CA SER A 650 -7.16 36.57 -12.75
C SER A 650 -5.77 37.05 -13.17
N ILE A 651 -4.75 36.58 -12.47
CA ILE A 651 -3.35 37.00 -12.67
C ILE A 651 -2.38 35.83 -12.85
N ALA A 652 -2.88 34.60 -13.05
CA ALA A 652 -2.04 33.46 -13.43
C ALA A 652 -1.29 33.75 -14.73
N GLY A 653 -0.01 33.37 -14.79
CA GLY A 653 0.90 33.67 -15.90
C GLY A 653 1.45 35.12 -15.92
N ARG A 654 1.00 36.02 -15.05
CA ARG A 654 1.55 37.39 -15.00
C ARG A 654 2.92 37.41 -14.33
N ARG A 655 3.84 38.20 -14.88
CA ARG A 655 5.11 38.52 -14.21
C ARG A 655 4.87 39.45 -13.03
N VAL A 656 5.63 39.24 -11.96
CA VAL A 656 5.59 40.07 -10.74
C VAL A 656 6.99 40.35 -10.25
N GLN A 657 7.16 41.49 -9.58
CA GLN A 657 8.31 41.77 -8.73
C GLN A 657 7.91 41.47 -7.29
N VAL A 658 8.55 40.48 -6.68
CA VAL A 658 8.44 40.17 -5.26
C VAL A 658 9.45 41.04 -4.51
N GLY A 659 8.98 41.82 -3.55
CA GLY A 659 9.77 42.64 -2.66
C GLY A 659 9.91 42.03 -1.27
N SER A 660 10.42 42.81 -0.32
CA SER A 660 10.47 42.41 1.09
C SER A 660 9.06 42.30 1.68
N THR A 661 8.83 41.29 2.52
CA THR A 661 7.62 41.06 3.35
C THR A 661 6.28 41.57 2.79
N GLU A 662 5.50 40.68 2.18
CA GLU A 662 4.16 40.93 1.62
C GLU A 662 4.09 41.91 0.41
N GLU A 663 5.20 42.49 -0.04
CA GLU A 663 5.23 43.38 -1.22
C GLU A 663 5.28 42.61 -2.55
N VAL A 664 4.31 42.90 -3.43
CA VAL A 664 4.17 42.37 -4.78
C VAL A 664 3.80 43.51 -5.73
N ARG A 665 4.55 43.65 -6.82
CA ARG A 665 4.21 44.58 -7.91
C ARG A 665 3.93 43.80 -9.18
N LEU A 666 2.72 43.93 -9.72
CA LEU A 666 2.34 43.36 -11.01
C LEU A 666 3.12 44.03 -12.15
N LEU A 667 3.62 43.24 -13.09
CA LEU A 667 4.27 43.70 -14.31
C LEU A 667 3.34 43.49 -15.52
N ASP A 668 3.48 44.31 -16.56
CA ASP A 668 2.54 44.34 -17.69
C ASP A 668 2.61 43.08 -18.60
N GLU A 669 3.68 42.30 -18.49
CA GLU A 669 3.94 41.15 -19.35
C GLU A 669 3.45 39.83 -18.72
N SER A 670 2.74 39.02 -19.50
CA SER A 670 2.46 37.62 -19.19
C SER A 670 3.50 36.71 -19.85
N THR A 671 3.84 35.61 -19.18
CA THR A 671 4.78 34.61 -19.69
C THR A 671 4.36 33.22 -19.20
N GLU A 672 4.87 32.18 -19.84
CA GLU A 672 4.72 30.82 -19.35
C GLU A 672 5.41 30.67 -17.99
N VAL A 673 4.76 29.94 -17.08
CA VAL A 673 5.33 29.60 -15.77
C VAL A 673 6.55 28.72 -16.00
N PRO A 674 7.73 29.04 -15.44
CA PRO A 674 8.91 28.20 -15.59
C PRO A 674 8.61 26.76 -15.16
N ALA A 675 8.95 25.79 -16.02
CA ALA A 675 8.78 24.37 -15.72
C ALA A 675 9.51 23.99 -14.42
N ALA A 676 8.99 22.99 -13.70
CA ALA A 676 9.69 22.43 -12.56
C ALA A 676 11.05 21.86 -13.01
N PRO A 677 12.11 21.97 -12.18
CA PRO A 677 13.41 21.42 -12.53
C PRO A 677 13.30 19.90 -12.74
N PRO A 678 14.09 19.33 -13.68
CA PRO A 678 14.06 17.90 -13.93
C PRO A 678 14.43 17.11 -12.66
N LEU A 679 13.93 15.88 -12.57
CA LEU A 679 14.24 15.01 -11.46
C LEU A 679 15.75 14.72 -11.40
N PRO A 680 16.37 14.74 -10.21
CA PRO A 680 17.78 14.37 -10.04
C PRO A 680 18.02 12.87 -10.20
N VAL A 681 16.95 12.07 -10.35
CA VAL A 681 16.98 10.64 -10.67
C VAL A 681 15.87 10.38 -11.67
N ARG A 682 16.19 9.74 -12.80
CA ARG A 682 15.22 9.28 -13.80
C ARG A 682 15.17 7.77 -13.85
N THR A 683 14.01 7.22 -14.18
CA THR A 683 13.84 5.79 -14.43
C THR A 683 13.43 5.55 -15.88
N GLU A 684 13.97 4.50 -16.50
CA GLU A 684 13.61 4.08 -17.85
C GLU A 684 13.40 2.56 -17.88
N ARG A 685 12.27 2.12 -18.41
CA ARG A 685 11.99 0.68 -18.59
C ARG A 685 12.55 0.19 -19.92
N HIS A 686 13.36 -0.86 -19.86
CA HIS A 686 13.92 -1.56 -21.02
C HIS A 686 13.52 -3.04 -20.92
N GLY A 687 12.33 -3.38 -21.44
CA GLY A 687 11.74 -4.71 -21.28
C GLY A 687 11.44 -5.02 -19.81
N SER A 688 12.09 -6.06 -19.28
CA SER A 688 12.05 -6.44 -17.85
C SER A 688 13.18 -5.81 -17.02
N THR A 689 13.94 -4.87 -17.58
CA THR A 689 15.01 -4.14 -16.87
C THR A 689 14.59 -2.72 -16.53
N LEU A 690 14.88 -2.27 -15.30
CA LEU A 690 14.71 -0.87 -14.88
C LEU A 690 16.07 -0.17 -14.86
N VAL A 691 16.24 0.85 -15.70
CA VAL A 691 17.44 1.71 -15.67
C VAL A 691 17.17 2.88 -14.72
N ILE A 692 18.00 3.03 -13.72
CA ILE A 692 18.00 4.11 -12.72
C ILE A 692 19.17 5.03 -13.05
N VAL A 693 18.87 6.25 -13.47
CA VAL A 693 19.88 7.26 -13.88
C VAL A 693 19.95 8.35 -12.83
N ILE A 694 21.09 8.51 -12.16
CA ILE A 694 21.36 9.71 -11.35
C ILE A 694 21.67 10.86 -12.32
N ASP A 695 20.82 11.87 -12.36
CA ASP A 695 20.84 12.93 -13.37
C ASP A 695 21.09 14.31 -12.75
N ARG A 696 22.33 14.50 -12.28
CA ARG A 696 22.85 15.78 -11.79
C ARG A 696 24.25 16.04 -12.33
N PRO A 697 24.45 16.04 -13.65
CA PRO A 697 25.77 16.07 -14.26
C PRO A 697 26.57 17.33 -13.88
N GLU A 698 25.91 18.46 -13.64
CA GLU A 698 26.50 19.72 -13.18
C GLU A 698 27.13 19.61 -11.77
N ARG A 699 26.70 18.61 -10.98
CA ARG A 699 27.30 18.25 -9.69
C ARG A 699 28.05 16.91 -9.73
N ARG A 700 28.34 16.39 -10.92
CA ARG A 700 28.95 15.06 -11.13
C ARG A 700 28.16 13.96 -10.40
N ASN A 701 26.83 14.05 -10.45
CA ASN A 701 25.89 13.11 -9.86
C ASN A 701 26.10 12.91 -8.35
N ALA A 702 26.45 14.00 -7.65
CA ALA A 702 26.52 14.00 -6.20
C ALA A 702 25.12 13.80 -5.58
N VAL A 703 25.04 13.02 -4.52
CA VAL A 703 23.80 12.57 -3.88
C VAL A 703 23.51 13.44 -2.66
N ASP A 704 22.43 14.21 -2.72
CA ASP A 704 21.80 14.83 -1.55
C ASP A 704 20.61 13.97 -1.07
N LEU A 705 19.92 14.42 -0.01
CA LEU A 705 18.77 13.69 0.53
C LEU A 705 17.67 13.45 -0.51
N ARG A 706 17.34 14.45 -1.33
CA ARG A 706 16.33 14.33 -2.38
C ARG A 706 16.72 13.28 -3.42
N THR A 707 17.97 13.28 -3.85
CA THR A 707 18.51 12.28 -4.79
C THR A 707 18.45 10.88 -4.17
N ALA A 708 18.82 10.74 -2.89
CA ALA A 708 18.75 9.46 -2.17
C ALA A 708 17.32 8.92 -2.05
N LEU A 709 16.34 9.77 -1.69
CA LEU A 709 14.92 9.39 -1.63
C LEU A 709 14.38 8.92 -2.98
N LEU A 710 14.83 9.53 -4.08
CA LEU A 710 14.41 9.12 -5.42
C LEU A 710 15.12 7.86 -5.93
N ILE A 711 16.37 7.61 -5.51
CA ILE A 711 17.02 6.31 -5.70
C ILE A 711 16.23 5.24 -4.95
N GLU A 712 15.88 5.47 -3.68
CA GLU A 712 15.08 4.54 -2.88
C GLU A 712 13.75 4.21 -3.58
N ARG A 713 13.01 5.23 -4.00
CA ARG A 713 11.72 5.08 -4.72
C ARG A 713 11.87 4.27 -6.02
N ALA A 714 12.96 4.46 -6.77
CA ALA A 714 13.24 3.70 -7.98
C ALA A 714 13.57 2.23 -7.70
N VAL A 715 14.27 1.94 -6.59
CA VAL A 715 14.56 0.56 -6.16
C VAL A 715 13.30 -0.11 -5.61
N ASP A 716 12.41 0.62 -4.93
CA ASP A 716 11.12 0.10 -4.48
C ASP A 716 10.19 -0.23 -5.66
N LEU A 717 10.22 0.57 -6.73
CA LEU A 717 9.57 0.23 -7.99
C LEU A 717 10.14 -1.07 -8.58
N LEU A 718 11.47 -1.22 -8.58
CA LEU A 718 12.12 -2.46 -9.04
C LEU A 718 11.65 -3.66 -8.21
N GLU A 719 11.57 -3.56 -6.88
CA GLU A 719 11.11 -4.67 -6.02
C GLU A 719 9.64 -5.02 -6.26
N SER A 720 8.76 -4.01 -6.22
CA SER A 720 7.31 -4.18 -6.19
C SER A 720 6.71 -4.63 -7.52
N ASP A 721 7.33 -4.29 -8.66
CA ASP A 721 6.81 -4.65 -9.97
C ASP A 721 7.26 -6.07 -10.39
N PRO A 722 6.36 -7.06 -10.46
CA PRO A 722 6.71 -8.45 -10.78
C PRO A 722 7.19 -8.64 -12.23
N THR A 723 6.95 -7.65 -13.11
CA THR A 723 7.41 -7.66 -14.51
C THR A 723 8.84 -7.13 -14.66
N LEU A 724 9.38 -6.45 -13.64
CA LEU A 724 10.78 -6.06 -13.56
C LEU A 724 11.60 -7.18 -12.90
N ARG A 725 12.70 -7.56 -13.55
CA ARG A 725 13.58 -8.67 -13.16
C ARG A 725 14.98 -8.21 -12.77
N VAL A 726 15.50 -7.13 -13.36
CA VAL A 726 16.87 -6.63 -13.13
C VAL A 726 16.88 -5.10 -13.10
N GLY A 727 17.73 -4.51 -12.26
CA GLY A 727 18.02 -3.08 -12.24
C GLY A 727 19.37 -2.76 -12.89
N VAL A 728 19.48 -1.58 -13.50
CA VAL A 728 20.77 -0.99 -13.91
C VAL A 728 20.90 0.40 -13.29
N LEU A 729 21.91 0.63 -12.46
CA LEU A 729 22.23 1.95 -11.91
C LEU A 729 23.31 2.63 -12.76
N THR A 730 23.10 3.88 -13.15
CA THR A 730 24.07 4.67 -13.91
C THR A 730 24.00 6.16 -13.58
N GLY A 731 24.95 6.95 -14.07
CA GLY A 731 24.99 8.40 -13.91
C GLY A 731 25.00 9.13 -15.25
N ALA A 732 24.30 10.27 -15.32
CA ALA A 732 24.24 11.10 -16.51
C ALA A 732 25.52 11.95 -16.72
N GLY A 733 25.73 12.42 -17.95
CA GLY A 733 26.79 13.40 -18.27
C GLY A 733 28.23 12.89 -18.13
N GLY A 734 28.46 11.58 -18.31
CA GLY A 734 29.81 11.00 -18.39
C GLY A 734 30.51 10.77 -17.03
N HIS A 735 29.78 10.88 -15.93
CA HIS A 735 30.25 10.52 -14.60
C HIS A 735 29.25 9.59 -13.93
N PHE A 736 29.72 8.61 -13.17
CA PHE A 736 28.83 7.75 -12.40
C PHE A 736 28.30 8.50 -11.16
N SER A 737 29.17 8.80 -10.20
CA SER A 737 28.83 9.66 -9.06
C SER A 737 30.08 10.10 -8.28
N ALA A 738 30.06 11.34 -7.80
CA ALA A 738 31.04 11.88 -6.87
C ALA A 738 30.74 11.57 -5.39
N GLY A 739 29.67 10.83 -5.10
CA GLY A 739 29.23 10.51 -3.73
C GLY A 739 28.37 11.59 -3.10
N MET A 740 28.46 11.76 -1.77
CA MET A 740 27.64 12.73 -1.04
C MET A 740 27.87 14.17 -1.52
N ASP A 741 26.79 14.94 -1.69
CA ASP A 741 26.89 16.39 -1.94
C ASP A 741 27.37 17.11 -0.67
N LEU A 742 28.65 17.46 -0.64
CA LEU A 742 29.27 18.14 0.49
C LEU A 742 28.69 19.54 0.75
N LYS A 743 28.10 20.21 -0.25
CA LYS A 743 27.43 21.50 -0.02
C LYS A 743 26.10 21.30 0.69
N ALA A 744 25.35 20.27 0.32
CA ALA A 744 24.12 19.89 1.01
C ALA A 744 24.40 19.41 2.45
N ALA A 745 25.45 18.59 2.63
CA ALA A 745 25.88 18.13 3.95
C ALA A 745 26.29 19.29 4.87
N ALA A 746 26.97 20.32 4.34
CA ALA A 746 27.30 21.52 5.10
C ALA A 746 26.05 22.31 5.55
N ALA A 747 24.91 22.14 4.87
CA ALA A 747 23.61 22.68 5.23
C ALA A 747 22.78 21.72 6.12
N GLY A 748 23.37 20.64 6.62
CA GLY A 748 22.71 19.65 7.48
C GLY A 748 21.91 18.58 6.74
N GLN A 749 21.95 18.54 5.40
CA GLN A 749 21.24 17.55 4.60
C GLN A 749 22.16 16.38 4.27
N PHE A 750 21.98 15.26 4.96
CA PHE A 750 22.69 14.02 4.69
C PHE A 750 21.85 13.09 3.81
N PRO A 751 22.46 12.39 2.82
CA PRO A 751 21.76 11.44 1.96
C PRO A 751 21.50 10.12 2.70
N LEU A 752 20.64 10.15 3.71
CA LEU A 752 20.26 9.00 4.52
C LEU A 752 18.74 8.87 4.49
N THR A 753 18.24 7.76 3.96
CA THR A 753 16.81 7.45 3.92
C THR A 753 16.44 6.47 5.03
N ASP A 754 15.20 6.52 5.50
CA ASP A 754 14.72 5.64 6.57
C ASP A 754 14.54 4.19 6.09
N GLY A 755 14.22 3.97 4.81
CA GLY A 755 13.93 2.64 4.26
C GLY A 755 15.17 1.84 3.88
N ARG A 756 16.07 2.46 3.11
CA ARG A 756 17.25 1.81 2.49
C ARG A 756 18.60 2.33 2.95
N GLY A 757 18.62 3.35 3.81
CA GLY A 757 19.82 3.85 4.46
C GLY A 757 20.65 4.81 3.59
N PRO A 758 21.99 4.80 3.71
CA PRO A 758 22.84 5.76 3.02
C PRO A 758 22.67 5.69 1.49
N LEU A 759 22.69 6.87 0.87
CA LEU A 759 22.55 7.08 -0.58
C LEU A 759 21.26 6.49 -1.18
N GLY A 760 20.29 6.10 -0.34
CA GLY A 760 19.00 5.55 -0.76
C GLY A 760 19.01 4.08 -1.17
N ILE A 761 20.14 3.37 -0.99
CA ILE A 761 20.26 1.99 -1.47
C ILE A 761 21.28 1.14 -0.72
N THR A 762 22.36 1.71 -0.18
CA THR A 762 23.53 0.88 0.20
C THR A 762 23.34 0.11 1.50
N GLY A 763 22.40 0.54 2.36
CA GLY A 763 22.02 -0.16 3.59
C GLY A 763 21.13 -1.36 3.30
N ARG A 764 20.19 -1.24 2.35
CA ARG A 764 19.33 -2.34 1.88
C ARG A 764 19.23 -2.33 0.35
N PRO A 765 20.21 -2.93 -0.35
CA PRO A 765 20.17 -3.10 -1.81
C PRO A 765 18.95 -3.94 -2.25
N PRO A 766 18.56 -3.92 -3.53
CA PRO A 766 17.44 -4.74 -4.01
C PRO A 766 17.72 -6.25 -3.84
N THR A 767 16.67 -7.04 -3.63
CA THR A 767 16.68 -8.50 -3.70
C THR A 767 16.81 -8.98 -5.16
N LYS A 768 16.29 -8.19 -6.10
CA LYS A 768 16.50 -8.41 -7.54
C LYS A 768 17.93 -8.00 -7.94
N PRO A 769 18.54 -8.61 -8.98
CA PRO A 769 19.87 -8.24 -9.44
C PRO A 769 19.99 -6.77 -9.83
N LEU A 770 21.14 -6.16 -9.53
CA LEU A 770 21.49 -4.79 -9.85
C LEU A 770 22.85 -4.73 -10.54
N VAL A 771 22.92 -4.08 -11.69
CA VAL A 771 24.16 -3.84 -12.44
C VAL A 771 24.54 -2.37 -12.39
N ALA A 772 25.76 -2.02 -11.97
CA ALA A 772 26.27 -0.66 -12.08
C ALA A 772 26.92 -0.45 -13.46
N ALA A 773 26.43 0.52 -14.22
CA ALA A 773 27.02 0.97 -15.48
C ALA A 773 27.83 2.26 -15.24
N VAL A 774 29.15 2.12 -15.13
CA VAL A 774 30.05 3.17 -14.63
C VAL A 774 30.81 3.85 -15.78
N GLU A 775 30.40 5.07 -16.09
CA GLU A 775 31.20 6.02 -16.89
C GLU A 775 31.98 6.98 -15.98
N GLY A 776 33.21 7.31 -16.36
CA GLY A 776 34.03 8.26 -15.63
C GLY A 776 34.28 7.89 -14.15
N ALA A 777 34.01 8.82 -13.24
CA ALA A 777 34.42 8.69 -11.85
C ALA A 777 33.31 8.07 -10.98
N ALA A 778 33.63 7.01 -10.24
CA ALA A 778 32.86 6.46 -9.13
C ALA A 778 33.66 6.69 -7.83
N LEU A 779 33.46 7.84 -7.19
CA LEU A 779 34.29 8.27 -6.05
C LEU A 779 33.46 8.47 -4.80
N ALA A 780 34.08 8.22 -3.64
CA ALA A 780 33.44 8.32 -2.34
C ALA A 780 32.15 7.47 -2.30
N GLY A 781 31.03 8.04 -1.86
CA GLY A 781 29.71 7.40 -1.97
C GLY A 781 29.36 6.86 -3.37
N GLY A 782 29.90 7.43 -4.46
CA GLY A 782 29.71 6.88 -5.81
C GLY A 782 30.41 5.53 -6.01
N CYS A 783 31.56 5.32 -5.38
CA CYS A 783 32.20 4.00 -5.30
C CYS A 783 31.34 3.05 -4.45
N GLU A 784 30.78 3.54 -3.34
CA GLU A 784 29.91 2.75 -2.45
C GLU A 784 28.61 2.33 -3.14
N LEU A 785 28.04 3.16 -4.01
CA LEU A 785 26.92 2.82 -4.89
C LEU A 785 27.29 1.70 -5.87
N ALA A 786 28.46 1.80 -6.51
CA ALA A 786 28.91 0.75 -7.43
C ALA A 786 29.17 -0.58 -6.71
N LEU A 787 29.74 -0.52 -5.49
CA LEU A 787 29.97 -1.69 -4.65
C LEU A 787 28.68 -2.30 -4.09
N ALA A 788 27.59 -1.53 -4.01
CA ALA A 788 26.28 -2.03 -3.61
C ALA A 788 25.55 -2.77 -4.74
N ALA A 789 26.01 -2.63 -5.99
CA ALA A 789 25.53 -3.42 -7.12
C ALA A 789 26.18 -4.81 -7.14
N ASP A 790 25.49 -5.80 -7.69
CA ASP A 790 25.97 -7.18 -7.75
C ASP A 790 27.04 -7.34 -8.84
N LEU A 791 26.92 -6.56 -9.93
CA LEU A 791 27.81 -6.61 -11.08
C LEU A 791 28.19 -5.19 -11.53
N ILE A 792 29.40 -5.02 -12.03
CA ILE A 792 29.91 -3.73 -12.51
C ILE A 792 30.37 -3.86 -13.97
N VAL A 793 29.79 -3.03 -14.82
CA VAL A 793 30.27 -2.76 -16.18
C VAL A 793 30.83 -1.34 -16.20
N ALA A 794 32.10 -1.18 -16.59
CA ALA A 794 32.76 0.11 -16.53
C ALA A 794 33.46 0.47 -17.84
N SER A 795 33.50 1.76 -18.16
CA SER A 795 34.36 2.27 -19.24
C SER A 795 35.85 2.08 -18.91
N SER A 796 36.67 1.88 -19.94
CA SER A 796 38.14 1.77 -19.84
C SER A 796 38.78 3.02 -19.22
N THR A 797 38.11 4.16 -19.30
CA THR A 797 38.54 5.43 -18.68
C THR A 797 38.00 5.67 -17.28
N SER A 798 37.19 4.75 -16.73
CA SER A 798 36.58 4.91 -15.41
C SER A 798 37.59 4.70 -14.28
N VAL A 799 37.34 5.37 -13.15
CA VAL A 799 38.16 5.26 -11.93
C VAL A 799 37.29 5.12 -10.69
N PHE A 800 37.75 4.33 -9.72
CA PHE A 800 37.04 4.04 -8.48
C PHE A 800 37.89 4.41 -7.27
N GLY A 801 37.31 4.92 -6.19
CA GLY A 801 38.07 5.19 -4.97
C GLY A 801 37.26 5.76 -3.82
N LEU A 802 37.86 5.72 -2.63
CA LEU A 802 37.30 6.23 -1.38
C LEU A 802 38.17 7.39 -0.83
N PRO A 803 38.05 8.62 -1.39
CA PRO A 803 38.89 9.75 -1.04
C PRO A 803 38.44 10.49 0.25
N GLU A 804 37.54 9.91 1.04
CA GLU A 804 37.02 10.43 2.32
C GLU A 804 38.11 10.75 3.34
N PRO A 805 39.17 9.93 3.55
CA PRO A 805 40.24 10.25 4.50
C PRO A 805 40.95 11.57 4.19
N LYS A 806 41.07 11.93 2.89
CA LYS A 806 41.65 13.21 2.44
C LYS A 806 40.80 14.43 2.85
N ARG A 807 39.57 14.19 3.31
CA ARG A 807 38.59 15.20 3.74
C ARG A 807 38.22 15.06 5.22
N GLY A 808 38.92 14.21 5.98
CA GLY A 808 38.60 13.95 7.38
C GLY A 808 37.29 13.18 7.59
N LEU A 809 36.85 12.42 6.58
CA LEU A 809 35.62 11.62 6.60
C LEU A 809 35.96 10.12 6.49
N VAL A 810 34.94 9.27 6.66
CA VAL A 810 35.01 7.82 6.47
C VAL A 810 33.92 7.38 5.49
N ALA A 811 34.25 6.46 4.58
CA ALA A 811 33.31 5.81 3.65
C ALA A 811 32.38 4.86 4.41
N ALA A 812 31.34 5.44 5.02
CA ALA A 812 30.43 4.77 5.95
C ALA A 812 29.12 4.29 5.29
N ALA A 813 28.95 4.43 3.98
CA ALA A 813 27.84 3.83 3.23
C ALA A 813 28.14 2.38 2.80
N GLY A 814 29.14 1.75 3.42
CA GLY A 814 29.52 0.34 3.23
C GLY A 814 30.79 0.13 2.39
N GLY A 815 31.43 1.18 1.91
CA GLY A 815 32.63 1.10 1.06
C GLY A 815 33.79 0.37 1.70
N VAL A 816 34.13 0.71 2.95
CA VAL A 816 35.23 0.05 3.67
C VAL A 816 34.99 -1.45 3.88
N MET A 817 33.73 -1.85 4.06
CA MET A 817 33.34 -3.25 4.28
C MET A 817 33.39 -4.03 2.97
N ARG A 818 32.67 -3.54 1.95
CA ARG A 818 32.51 -4.23 0.66
C ARG A 818 33.81 -4.31 -0.14
N LEU A 819 34.72 -3.33 -0.03
CA LEU A 819 36.04 -3.44 -0.65
C LEU A 819 36.85 -4.60 -0.10
N THR A 820 36.79 -4.86 1.21
CA THR A 820 37.55 -5.97 1.82
C THR A 820 36.98 -7.34 1.49
N GLN A 821 35.68 -7.40 1.16
CA GLN A 821 35.01 -8.61 0.67
C GLN A 821 35.36 -8.86 -0.81
N ALA A 822 35.49 -7.80 -1.62
CA ALA A 822 35.67 -7.92 -3.07
C ALA A 822 37.14 -7.92 -3.54
N LEU A 823 38.09 -7.38 -2.77
CA LEU A 823 39.49 -7.22 -3.19
C LEU A 823 40.49 -7.85 -2.20
N PRO A 824 41.71 -8.17 -2.67
CA PRO A 824 42.80 -8.55 -1.78
C PRO A 824 43.02 -7.49 -0.69
N ARG A 825 43.03 -7.93 0.58
CA ARG A 825 43.09 -7.05 1.76
C ARG A 825 44.11 -5.92 1.67
N LYS A 826 45.32 -6.17 1.15
CA LYS A 826 46.37 -5.14 1.05
C LYS A 826 45.98 -4.00 0.09
N LEU A 827 45.34 -4.34 -1.02
CA LEU A 827 44.87 -3.34 -1.99
C LEU A 827 43.65 -2.59 -1.46
N ALA A 828 42.71 -3.29 -0.81
CA ALA A 828 41.60 -2.64 -0.13
C ALA A 828 42.11 -1.63 0.92
N MET A 829 43.09 -2.02 1.74
CA MET A 829 43.74 -1.12 2.70
C MET A 829 44.48 0.03 2.02
N GLU A 830 45.13 -0.18 0.88
CA GLU A 830 45.77 0.89 0.12
C GLU A 830 44.73 1.93 -0.32
N MET A 831 43.62 1.51 -0.93
CA MET A 831 42.53 2.39 -1.33
C MET A 831 41.93 3.14 -0.13
N VAL A 832 41.68 2.44 0.98
CA VAL A 832 41.06 3.01 2.19
C VAL A 832 42.00 3.96 2.94
N LEU A 833 43.31 3.69 3.00
CA LEU A 833 44.25 4.53 3.75
C LEU A 833 44.77 5.72 2.95
N THR A 834 44.99 5.54 1.65
CA THR A 834 45.52 6.60 0.78
C THR A 834 44.41 7.49 0.25
N GLY A 835 43.22 6.93 0.02
CA GLY A 835 42.13 7.59 -0.71
C GLY A 835 42.48 7.88 -2.18
N ASP A 836 43.45 7.17 -2.76
CA ASP A 836 43.82 7.28 -4.18
C ASP A 836 42.89 6.44 -5.06
N PRO A 837 42.47 6.97 -6.23
CA PRO A 837 41.60 6.23 -7.15
C PRO A 837 42.38 5.16 -7.93
N VAL A 838 41.71 4.05 -8.23
CA VAL A 838 42.23 2.93 -9.02
C VAL A 838 41.49 2.83 -10.36
N PRO A 839 42.20 2.67 -11.50
CA PRO A 839 41.56 2.52 -12.81
C PRO A 839 40.70 1.25 -12.94
N ALA A 840 39.60 1.35 -13.70
CA ALA A 840 38.67 0.25 -13.95
C ALA A 840 39.35 -0.99 -14.56
N VAL A 841 40.30 -0.80 -15.48
CA VAL A 841 41.08 -1.90 -16.10
C VAL A 841 41.80 -2.73 -15.03
N ARG A 842 42.41 -2.08 -14.04
CA ARG A 842 43.10 -2.75 -12.95
C ARG A 842 42.11 -3.50 -12.04
N LEU A 843 40.94 -2.92 -11.80
CA LEU A 843 39.91 -3.55 -10.98
C LEU A 843 39.23 -4.73 -11.68
N ALA A 844 39.20 -4.75 -13.02
CA ALA A 844 38.77 -5.90 -13.80
C ALA A 844 39.74 -7.08 -13.70
N GLU A 845 41.06 -6.83 -13.76
CA GLU A 845 42.09 -7.86 -13.52
C GLU A 845 41.98 -8.50 -12.13
N LEU A 846 41.35 -7.81 -11.18
CA LEU A 846 41.18 -8.23 -9.79
C LEU A 846 39.78 -8.80 -9.51
N GLY A 847 38.90 -8.85 -10.50
CA GLY A 847 37.57 -9.42 -10.39
C GLY A 847 36.48 -8.50 -9.82
N LEU A 848 36.79 -7.23 -9.52
CA LEU A 848 35.78 -6.28 -9.05
C LEU A 848 34.90 -5.75 -10.19
N VAL A 849 35.48 -5.52 -11.37
CA VAL A 849 34.74 -5.08 -12.57
C VAL A 849 34.54 -6.26 -13.50
N ASN A 850 33.29 -6.61 -13.82
CA ASN A 850 32.95 -7.77 -14.65
C ASN A 850 33.26 -7.55 -16.14
N ARG A 851 33.02 -6.33 -16.66
CA ARG A 851 33.27 -5.98 -18.05
C ARG A 851 33.86 -4.58 -18.17
N VAL A 852 34.92 -4.45 -18.96
CA VAL A 852 35.48 -3.16 -19.36
C VAL A 852 35.12 -2.90 -20.82
N VAL A 853 34.58 -1.72 -21.11
CA VAL A 853 34.13 -1.33 -22.45
C VAL A 853 34.71 0.02 -22.88
N GLU A 854 34.58 0.37 -24.15
CA GLU A 854 34.94 1.71 -24.63
C GLU A 854 34.07 2.81 -23.96
N PRO A 855 34.60 4.04 -23.80
CA PRO A 855 33.83 5.14 -23.22
C PRO A 855 32.49 5.39 -23.91
N GLY A 856 31.45 5.61 -23.11
CA GLY A 856 30.08 5.81 -23.58
C GLY A 856 29.31 4.53 -23.91
N ARG A 857 29.88 3.34 -23.61
CA ARG A 857 29.27 2.03 -23.89
C ARG A 857 28.86 1.26 -22.64
N ALA A 858 29.10 1.80 -21.44
CA ALA A 858 28.85 1.07 -20.18
C ALA A 858 27.37 0.69 -20.01
N LEU A 859 26.44 1.61 -20.30
CA LEU A 859 25.00 1.34 -20.16
C LEU A 859 24.52 0.25 -21.13
N GLU A 860 24.93 0.30 -22.39
CA GLU A 860 24.55 -0.73 -23.37
C GLU A 860 25.06 -2.11 -22.96
N ALA A 861 26.33 -2.23 -22.57
CA ALA A 861 26.88 -3.50 -22.13
C ALA A 861 26.29 -3.99 -20.78
N ALA A 862 25.83 -3.07 -19.92
CA ALA A 862 25.08 -3.42 -18.71
C ALA A 862 23.68 -3.93 -19.05
N LEU A 863 23.00 -3.36 -20.06
CA LEU A 863 21.71 -3.84 -20.54
C LEU A 863 21.83 -5.22 -21.19
N GLU A 864 22.90 -5.49 -21.94
CA GLU A 864 23.18 -6.84 -22.46
C GLU A 864 23.37 -7.86 -21.32
N LEU A 865 24.10 -7.47 -20.27
CA LEU A 865 24.29 -8.30 -19.09
C LEU A 865 22.96 -8.52 -18.34
N ALA A 866 22.17 -7.46 -18.15
CA ALA A 866 20.85 -7.53 -17.54
C ALA A 866 19.89 -8.45 -18.34
N ALA A 867 19.90 -8.36 -19.67
CA ALA A 867 19.13 -9.25 -20.54
C ALA A 867 19.55 -10.71 -20.36
N SER A 868 20.84 -11.00 -20.23
CA SER A 868 21.33 -12.37 -19.99
C SER A 868 20.92 -12.94 -18.62
N ILE A 869 20.64 -12.07 -17.65
CA ILE A 869 20.11 -12.45 -16.34
C ILE A 869 18.60 -12.66 -16.41
N ALA A 870 17.89 -11.75 -17.07
CA ALA A 870 16.42 -11.70 -17.11
C ALA A 870 15.77 -12.87 -17.87
N VAL A 871 16.53 -13.60 -18.68
CA VAL A 871 16.07 -14.83 -19.36
C VAL A 871 16.12 -16.07 -18.46
N ASN A 872 16.65 -15.98 -17.23
CA ASN A 872 16.69 -17.10 -16.29
C ASN A 872 15.49 -17.09 -15.34
N ALA A 873 15.24 -18.25 -14.69
CA ALA A 873 14.19 -18.37 -13.69
C ALA A 873 14.38 -17.33 -12.56
N PRO A 874 13.43 -16.40 -12.37
CA PRO A 874 13.56 -15.24 -11.49
C PRO A 874 13.80 -15.62 -10.03
N MET A 875 13.12 -16.66 -9.55
CA MET A 875 13.30 -17.16 -8.19
C MET A 875 14.69 -17.74 -7.98
N SER A 876 15.19 -18.52 -8.95
CA SER A 876 16.55 -19.09 -8.90
C SER A 876 17.62 -18.00 -8.86
N VAL A 877 17.45 -16.93 -9.64
CA VAL A 877 18.37 -15.79 -9.66
C VAL A 877 18.39 -15.05 -8.31
N ARG A 878 17.22 -14.76 -7.75
CA ARG A 878 17.10 -14.07 -6.45
C ARG A 878 17.72 -14.89 -5.32
N ILE A 879 17.41 -16.18 -5.25
CA ILE A 879 17.93 -17.09 -4.23
C ILE A 879 19.43 -17.30 -4.40
N GLY A 880 19.93 -17.47 -5.63
CA GLY A 880 21.35 -17.56 -5.90
C GLY A 880 22.12 -16.32 -5.42
N LYS A 881 21.58 -15.12 -5.68
CA LYS A 881 22.11 -13.86 -5.15
C LYS A 881 22.07 -13.83 -3.62
N GLN A 882 20.97 -14.26 -3.00
CA GLN A 882 20.82 -14.29 -1.55
C GLN A 882 21.88 -15.18 -0.88
N ILE A 883 22.07 -16.41 -1.39
CA ILE A 883 23.09 -17.35 -0.90
C ILE A 883 24.50 -16.74 -1.00
N VAL A 884 24.86 -16.13 -2.13
CA VAL A 884 26.17 -15.48 -2.31
C VAL A 884 26.36 -14.32 -1.32
N THR A 885 25.30 -13.59 -0.99
CA THR A 885 25.35 -12.43 -0.10
C THR A 885 25.48 -12.83 1.37
N GLU A 886 24.75 -13.87 1.80
CA GLU A 886 24.68 -14.29 3.20
C GLU A 886 25.75 -15.30 3.59
N SER A 887 26.22 -16.13 2.65
CA SER A 887 27.18 -17.22 2.95
C SER A 887 28.51 -16.82 3.59
N PRO A 888 29.08 -15.61 3.39
CA PRO A 888 30.30 -15.21 4.09
C PRO A 888 30.17 -15.19 5.62
N ASP A 889 28.94 -15.07 6.15
CA ASP A 889 28.67 -15.07 7.59
C ASP A 889 28.32 -16.47 8.15
N TRP A 890 28.26 -17.49 7.28
CA TRP A 890 27.94 -18.86 7.69
C TRP A 890 29.19 -19.62 8.12
N THR A 891 29.05 -20.45 9.14
CA THR A 891 30.05 -21.45 9.49
C THR A 891 30.04 -22.62 8.49
N THR A 892 31.18 -23.29 8.31
CA THR A 892 31.26 -24.47 7.41
C THR A 892 30.25 -25.55 7.77
N ASP A 893 29.97 -25.72 9.06
CA ASP A 893 29.08 -26.76 9.58
C ASP A 893 27.60 -26.48 9.27
N GLU A 894 27.19 -25.21 9.15
CA GLU A 894 25.80 -24.84 8.84
C GLU A 894 25.57 -24.44 7.36
N ALA A 895 26.64 -24.25 6.59
CA ALA A 895 26.56 -23.63 5.27
C ALA A 895 25.71 -24.44 4.28
N PHE A 896 25.82 -25.78 4.28
CA PHE A 896 25.02 -26.62 3.39
C PHE A 896 23.55 -26.67 3.80
N ASP A 897 23.25 -26.68 5.09
CA ASP A 897 21.88 -26.69 5.61
C ASP A 897 21.18 -25.37 5.24
N ARG A 898 21.80 -24.23 5.58
CA ARG A 898 21.27 -22.90 5.21
C ARG A 898 21.13 -22.72 3.69
N GLN A 899 22.11 -23.16 2.91
CA GLN A 899 22.01 -23.10 1.45
C GLN A 899 20.82 -23.94 0.94
N SER A 900 20.63 -25.13 1.49
CA SER A 900 19.55 -26.03 1.08
C SER A 900 18.19 -25.43 1.42
N ASP A 901 18.03 -24.90 2.63
CA ASP A 901 16.82 -24.18 3.07
C ASP A 901 16.47 -23.02 2.14
N LEU A 902 17.47 -22.19 1.81
CA LEU A 902 17.27 -21.08 0.87
C LEU A 902 16.99 -21.56 -0.56
N ALA A 903 17.64 -22.64 -1.02
CA ALA A 903 17.49 -23.15 -2.38
C ALA A 903 16.14 -23.84 -2.62
N ALA A 904 15.50 -24.38 -1.58
CA ALA A 904 14.28 -25.18 -1.68
C ALA A 904 13.20 -24.57 -2.59
N PRO A 905 12.78 -23.30 -2.37
CA PRO A 905 11.69 -22.71 -3.14
C PRO A 905 12.00 -22.67 -4.63
N ALA A 906 13.27 -22.45 -5.01
CA ALA A 906 13.66 -22.51 -6.41
C ALA A 906 13.67 -23.94 -6.95
N VAL A 907 14.25 -24.91 -6.23
CA VAL A 907 14.44 -26.29 -6.74
C VAL A 907 13.12 -26.96 -7.07
N PHE A 908 12.10 -26.71 -6.28
CA PHE A 908 10.80 -27.33 -6.49
C PHE A 908 9.82 -26.44 -7.24
N SER A 909 10.28 -25.26 -7.70
CA SER A 909 9.40 -24.31 -8.36
C SER A 909 8.73 -24.89 -9.64
N ASP A 910 7.49 -24.47 -9.97
CA ASP A 910 6.96 -24.42 -11.34
C ASP A 910 7.99 -23.97 -12.37
N ASP A 911 8.83 -22.98 -12.06
CA ASP A 911 9.94 -22.60 -12.94
C ASP A 911 10.97 -23.72 -13.06
N ALA A 912 11.32 -24.46 -12.00
CA ALA A 912 12.20 -25.63 -12.11
C ALA A 912 11.58 -26.73 -12.96
N ARG A 913 10.28 -27.03 -12.78
CA ARG A 913 9.54 -27.99 -13.60
C ARG A 913 9.50 -27.58 -15.07
N GLU A 914 9.18 -26.31 -15.34
CA GLU A 914 9.19 -25.72 -16.67
C GLU A 914 10.58 -25.76 -17.29
N GLY A 915 11.63 -25.46 -16.53
CA GLY A 915 13.01 -25.50 -17.00
C GLY A 915 13.42 -26.90 -17.45
N VAL A 916 13.05 -27.93 -16.67
CA VAL A 916 13.26 -29.34 -17.05
C VAL A 916 12.44 -29.70 -18.28
N GLN A 917 11.16 -29.32 -18.33
CA GLN A 917 10.27 -29.63 -19.45
C GLN A 917 10.72 -28.96 -20.75
N ALA A 918 11.03 -27.67 -20.73
CA ALA A 918 11.51 -26.90 -21.87
C ALA A 918 12.83 -27.45 -22.42
N PHE A 919 13.73 -27.89 -21.53
CA PHE A 919 14.97 -28.55 -21.91
C PHE A 919 14.73 -29.88 -22.65
N VAL A 920 13.81 -30.71 -22.15
CA VAL A 920 13.41 -31.97 -22.79
C VAL A 920 12.71 -31.74 -24.14
N GLU A 921 11.90 -30.69 -24.23
CA GLU A 921 11.12 -30.35 -25.43
C GLU A 921 11.92 -29.51 -26.46
N HIS A 922 13.17 -29.13 -26.16
CA HIS A 922 14.02 -28.26 -26.97
C HIS A 922 13.34 -26.93 -27.36
N ARG A 923 12.64 -26.32 -26.41
CA ARG A 923 12.02 -24.99 -26.56
C ARG A 923 12.54 -24.02 -25.50
N ASP A 924 12.27 -22.74 -25.71
CA ASP A 924 12.54 -21.74 -24.68
C ASP A 924 11.57 -21.90 -23.50
N PRO A 925 12.05 -21.75 -22.25
CA PRO A 925 11.21 -21.80 -21.06
C PRO A 925 10.36 -20.53 -20.91
N VAL A 926 9.17 -20.68 -20.34
CA VAL A 926 8.26 -19.59 -19.99
C VAL A 926 8.16 -19.52 -18.48
N TRP A 927 8.95 -18.63 -17.86
CA TRP A 927 8.96 -18.46 -16.42
C TRP A 927 7.70 -17.76 -15.93
N THR A 928 7.00 -18.39 -14.98
CA THR A 928 5.81 -17.84 -14.33
C THR A 928 6.05 -17.51 -12.86
N GLY A 929 7.21 -17.88 -12.30
CA GLY A 929 7.60 -17.48 -10.95
C GLY A 929 7.81 -15.97 -10.83
N HIS A 930 7.54 -15.43 -9.65
CA HIS A 930 7.77 -14.01 -9.30
C HIS A 930 8.53 -13.89 -7.98
#